data_AF-A0A8S9PCC1-F1
#
_entry.id   AF-A0A8S9PCC1-F1
#
_cell.length_a   1.000
_cell.length_b   1.000
_cell.length_c   1.000
_cell.angle_alpha   90.00
_cell.angle_beta   90.00
_cell.angle_gamma   90.00
#
_symmetry.space_group_name_H-M   'P 1'
#
loop_
_entity.id
_entity.type
_entity.pdbx_description
1 polymer ?
#
loop_
_entity_poly.entity_id
_entity_poly.type
_entity_poly.pdbx_seq_one_letter_code
_entity_poly.pdbx_strand_id
1 'polypeptide(L)'
;METFLFTSESVNEGHPDKLCDQVSDAILDACLEQDPESKVACETCTKTNMVMVFGEITTSAKVDYEKIVRSTCREIGFVSADVGLDADKCNVLVNIEQQSPDIAQGVHGHLTKKPEDIGAGDQGHMFGYATDETPELMPLTHVLATKLGAKLTEVRKNKTCPWLRPDGKTQVTVEYKNDGGAMIPIRVHTVLISTQHDETVTNDEIAADLKEHVIKPVIPAKYLDENTIFHLNPSGRFVIGGPHGDAGLTGRKIIIDTYGGWGAHGGGAFSGKDPTKVDRSGAYIVRQAAKSVVAAGLARRCIVQVSYAIGVPEPLSVFVDTYKTGTIPDKDILVLIKEAFDFRPGMMAINLDLKRGGNFRFQKTAAYGHFGREDPDFTWEGDWKDVLSNLDEADTTSFGVIVNTFEELEPAYVKELKEARDGKVWTLGPVALCNKVGADQAERGKKADINQEDCLKWLDSKEEGSVLYVCLGSICNLTLDQLKELGLGLEESKRPFIWVIRSWDKYDELAEWILESGFEERIKERGLLIKGWSPQMIILQHVSVGGFLTHCGWNSTLEGITSGLPLLTWPLFADQFSNEKLVVQVLKSGVRVGVDEPMIWGEEEKIGVLVDKEGVKKAVEELMGDSDDAKERRRRAKGLGELAHKAVDKGGSSHSNITLLIEDIMDQVKSRN
;
A
#
# COMPACT_ATOMS: atom_id res chain seq x y z
N MET A 1 -38.03 -10.61 -9.52
CA MET A 1 -36.61 -10.56 -9.10
C MET A 1 -36.61 -10.42 -7.60
N GLU A 2 -35.80 -11.20 -6.88
CA GLU A 2 -35.72 -11.09 -5.43
C GLU A 2 -34.90 -9.85 -5.05
N THR A 3 -35.53 -8.93 -4.33
CA THR A 3 -34.87 -7.80 -3.68
C THR A 3 -34.78 -8.07 -2.17
N PHE A 4 -33.87 -7.36 -1.50
CA PHE A 4 -33.75 -7.41 -0.04
C PHE A 4 -33.52 -6.01 0.53
N LEU A 5 -33.81 -5.84 1.81
CA LEU A 5 -33.59 -4.58 2.52
C LEU A 5 -32.33 -4.66 3.37
N PHE A 6 -31.47 -3.65 3.26
CA PHE A 6 -30.30 -3.48 4.13
C PHE A 6 -30.32 -2.10 4.76
N THR A 7 -29.88 -2.01 6.02
CA THR A 7 -29.94 -0.77 6.79
C THR A 7 -28.57 -0.43 7.38
N SER A 8 -28.17 0.82 7.25
CA SER A 8 -27.02 1.39 7.97
C SER A 8 -27.46 2.64 8.74
N GLU A 9 -26.78 2.92 9.84
CA GLU A 9 -26.98 4.13 10.65
C GLU A 9 -25.72 5.01 10.68
N SER A 10 -25.91 6.25 11.12
CA SER A 10 -24.85 7.19 11.45
C SER A 10 -25.31 8.13 12.57
N VAL A 11 -24.37 8.79 13.24
CA VAL A 11 -24.63 9.75 14.31
C VAL A 11 -23.79 11.01 14.09
N ASN A 12 -24.29 12.15 14.56
CA ASN A 12 -23.63 13.44 14.35
C ASN A 12 -22.46 13.63 15.32
N GLU A 13 -21.64 14.65 15.08
CA GLU A 13 -20.51 15.03 15.96
C GLU A 13 -20.90 15.31 17.42
N GLY A 14 -22.18 15.64 17.70
CA GLY A 14 -22.68 15.89 19.04
C GLY A 14 -23.20 14.65 19.77
N HIS A 15 -23.23 13.47 19.14
CA HIS A 15 -23.56 12.24 19.85
C HIS A 15 -22.51 11.98 20.95
N PRO A 16 -22.87 11.57 22.17
CA PRO A 16 -21.92 11.50 23.28
C PRO A 16 -20.74 10.53 23.01
N ASP A 17 -20.97 9.37 22.39
CA ASP A 17 -19.86 8.51 21.94
C ASP A 17 -18.96 9.18 20.89
N LYS A 18 -19.53 9.94 19.94
CA LYS A 18 -18.72 10.65 18.94
C LYS A 18 -17.99 11.86 19.49
N LEU A 19 -18.52 12.50 20.52
CA LEU A 19 -17.79 13.48 21.30
C LEU A 19 -16.52 12.85 21.88
N CYS A 20 -16.61 11.64 22.46
CA CYS A 20 -15.47 10.94 23.00
C CYS A 20 -14.42 10.58 21.94
N ASP A 21 -14.84 10.05 20.78
CA ASP A 21 -13.92 9.77 19.66
C ASP A 21 -13.17 11.04 19.21
N GLN A 22 -13.88 12.16 19.05
CA GLN A 22 -13.29 13.43 18.63
C GLN A 22 -12.32 14.00 19.67
N VAL A 23 -12.62 13.89 20.97
CA VAL A 23 -11.70 14.33 22.03
C VAL A 23 -10.45 13.47 22.06
N SER A 24 -10.61 12.14 21.97
CA SER A 24 -9.49 11.19 21.91
C SER A 24 -8.55 11.48 20.74
N ASP A 25 -9.08 11.75 19.55
CA ASP A 25 -8.26 12.08 18.38
C ASP A 25 -7.71 13.50 18.38
N ALA A 26 -8.39 14.47 18.99
CA ALA A 26 -7.82 15.81 19.18
C ALA A 26 -6.58 15.79 20.08
N ILE A 27 -6.57 14.91 21.09
CA ILE A 27 -5.39 14.69 21.94
C ILE A 27 -4.29 13.99 21.15
N LEU A 28 -4.63 12.98 20.35
CA LEU A 28 -3.66 12.31 19.47
C LEU A 28 -3.00 13.31 18.51
N ASP A 29 -3.79 14.13 17.82
CA ASP A 29 -3.29 15.14 16.88
C ASP A 29 -2.33 16.11 17.59
N ALA A 30 -2.67 16.58 18.80
CA ALA A 30 -1.83 17.47 19.59
C ALA A 30 -0.52 16.83 20.05
N CYS A 31 -0.51 15.51 20.33
CA CYS A 31 0.70 14.75 20.60
C CYS A 31 1.58 14.64 19.33
N LEU A 32 1.01 14.23 18.20
CA LEU A 32 1.74 14.00 16.95
C LEU A 32 2.26 15.28 16.31
N GLU A 33 1.59 16.42 16.52
CA GLU A 33 2.05 17.74 16.04
C GLU A 33 3.42 18.12 16.61
N GLN A 34 3.67 17.79 17.88
CA GLN A 34 4.93 18.12 18.56
C GLN A 34 5.91 16.95 18.57
N ASP A 35 5.41 15.71 18.59
CA ASP A 35 6.20 14.49 18.67
C ASP A 35 5.58 13.38 17.79
N PRO A 36 6.04 13.21 16.54
CA PRO A 36 5.59 12.16 15.63
C PRO A 36 5.83 10.73 16.14
N GLU A 37 6.69 10.54 17.15
CA GLU A 37 6.97 9.25 17.77
C GLU A 37 6.12 8.97 19.01
N SER A 38 5.17 9.85 19.33
CA SER A 38 4.22 9.66 20.43
C SER A 38 3.56 8.28 20.39
N LYS A 39 3.47 7.64 21.55
CA LYS A 39 2.69 6.42 21.76
C LYS A 39 1.43 6.81 22.50
N VAL A 40 0.29 6.64 21.86
CA VAL A 40 -1.00 7.17 22.33
C VAL A 40 -2.04 6.05 22.30
N ALA A 41 -2.69 5.85 23.45
CA ALA A 41 -3.91 5.07 23.65
C ALA A 41 -4.84 5.90 24.55
N CYS A 42 -5.39 6.98 24.00
CA CYS A 42 -6.20 7.95 24.72
C CYS A 42 -7.69 7.58 24.63
N GLU A 43 -8.25 7.16 25.76
CA GLU A 43 -9.67 6.89 25.91
C GLU A 43 -10.39 8.10 26.49
N THR A 44 -11.62 8.31 26.06
CA THR A 44 -12.50 9.36 26.60
C THR A 44 -13.83 8.74 27.00
N CYS A 45 -14.37 9.16 28.15
CA CYS A 45 -15.76 8.92 28.50
C CYS A 45 -16.45 10.21 28.98
N THR A 46 -17.77 10.27 28.86
CA THR A 46 -18.55 11.44 29.25
C THR A 46 -19.90 11.05 29.81
N LYS A 47 -20.39 11.86 30.76
CA LYS A 47 -21.76 11.85 31.26
C LYS A 47 -22.12 13.28 31.70
N THR A 48 -23.31 13.47 32.26
CA THR A 48 -23.80 14.76 32.75
C THR A 48 -22.71 15.54 33.50
N ASN A 49 -22.34 16.69 32.94
CA ASN A 49 -21.37 17.64 33.49
C ASN A 49 -19.94 17.09 33.70
N MET A 50 -19.55 16.03 33.00
CA MET A 50 -18.23 15.40 33.14
C MET A 50 -17.68 14.89 31.80
N VAL A 51 -16.41 15.17 31.54
CA VAL A 51 -15.59 14.47 30.54
C VAL A 51 -14.36 13.93 31.25
N MET A 52 -14.02 12.66 31.04
CA MET A 52 -12.81 12.04 31.57
C MET A 52 -11.97 11.55 30.41
N VAL A 53 -10.69 11.92 30.41
CA VAL A 53 -9.67 11.38 29.49
C VAL A 53 -8.71 10.52 30.28
N PHE A 54 -8.44 9.31 29.79
CA PHE A 54 -7.65 8.29 30.47
C PHE A 54 -6.93 7.37 29.48
N GLY A 55 -6.12 6.44 29.98
CA GLY A 55 -5.32 5.52 29.18
C GLY A 55 -3.84 5.90 29.20
N GLU A 56 -3.10 5.51 28.16
CA GLU A 56 -1.64 5.56 28.18
C GLU A 56 -1.06 6.46 27.08
N ILE A 57 -0.27 7.47 27.48
CA ILE A 57 0.45 8.36 26.57
C ILE A 57 1.91 8.47 26.99
N THR A 58 2.81 8.07 26.08
CA THR A 58 4.25 8.34 26.17
C THR A 58 4.63 9.29 25.03
N THR A 59 4.94 10.53 25.38
CA THR A 59 5.25 11.60 24.42
C THR A 59 6.22 12.61 25.03
N SER A 60 7.00 13.27 24.18
CA SER A 60 7.78 14.47 24.52
C SER A 60 6.99 15.77 24.33
N ALA A 61 5.79 15.69 23.74
CA ALA A 61 4.88 16.82 23.55
C ALA A 61 4.42 17.42 24.89
N LYS A 62 4.24 18.75 24.91
CA LYS A 62 3.63 19.45 26.05
C LYS A 62 2.17 19.71 25.73
N VAL A 63 1.30 18.86 26.29
CA VAL A 63 -0.13 18.85 25.97
C VAL A 63 -0.95 19.29 27.19
N ASP A 64 -1.83 20.27 26.99
CA ASP A 64 -2.85 20.66 27.97
C ASP A 64 -4.15 19.92 27.63
N TYR A 65 -4.30 18.72 28.21
CA TYR A 65 -5.44 17.84 27.94
C TYR A 65 -6.77 18.50 28.26
N GLU A 66 -6.86 19.25 29.37
CA GLU A 66 -8.09 19.91 29.76
C GLU A 66 -8.50 20.96 28.73
N LYS A 67 -7.55 21.81 28.29
CA LYS A 67 -7.83 22.81 27.25
C LYS A 67 -8.30 22.17 25.95
N ILE A 68 -7.73 21.05 25.53
CA ILE A 68 -8.13 20.33 24.30
C ILE A 68 -9.55 19.78 24.44
N VAL A 69 -9.87 19.13 25.56
CA VAL A 69 -11.22 18.62 25.86
C VAL A 69 -12.25 19.74 25.74
N ARG A 70 -11.99 20.88 26.41
CA ARG A 70 -12.91 22.03 26.41
C ARG A 70 -13.04 22.64 25.02
N SER A 71 -11.95 22.77 24.27
CA SER A 71 -11.96 23.33 22.91
C SER A 71 -12.78 22.47 21.96
N THR A 72 -12.55 21.16 21.98
CA THR A 72 -13.30 20.18 21.17
C THR A 72 -14.80 20.22 21.48
N CYS A 73 -15.18 20.22 22.78
CA CYS A 73 -16.59 20.32 23.18
C CYS A 73 -17.24 21.61 22.66
N ARG A 74 -16.52 22.74 22.75
CA ARG A 74 -17.01 24.06 22.32
C ARG A 74 -17.22 24.13 20.81
N GLU A 75 -16.28 23.61 20.03
CA GLU A 75 -16.33 23.58 18.56
C GLU A 75 -17.48 22.73 18.02
N ILE A 76 -17.80 21.62 18.70
CA ILE A 76 -18.98 20.79 18.41
C ILE A 76 -20.28 21.57 18.69
N GLY A 77 -20.27 22.45 19.69
CA GLY A 77 -21.39 23.33 20.05
C GLY A 77 -21.95 23.10 21.44
N PHE A 78 -21.24 22.39 22.33
CA PHE A 78 -21.60 22.22 23.74
C PHE A 78 -21.18 23.43 24.57
N VAL A 79 -22.00 24.49 24.50
CA VAL A 79 -21.72 25.81 25.10
C VAL A 79 -22.62 26.17 26.27
N SER A 80 -23.53 25.27 26.67
CA SER A 80 -24.42 25.50 27.82
C SER A 80 -25.02 24.19 28.34
N ALA A 81 -25.44 24.18 29.61
CA ALA A 81 -26.14 23.03 30.19
C ALA A 81 -27.41 22.66 29.42
N ASP A 82 -28.09 23.66 28.83
CA ASP A 82 -29.33 23.47 28.08
C ASP A 82 -29.14 22.62 26.83
N VAL A 83 -27.97 22.68 26.18
CA VAL A 83 -27.65 21.88 25.00
C VAL A 83 -27.05 20.51 25.33
N GLY A 84 -26.84 20.20 26.61
CA GLY A 84 -26.43 18.88 27.11
C GLY A 84 -25.05 18.82 27.77
N LEU A 85 -24.19 19.81 27.54
CA LEU A 85 -22.89 19.97 28.18
C LEU A 85 -22.42 21.42 28.00
N ASP A 86 -21.79 21.99 29.04
CA ASP A 86 -21.18 23.32 29.00
C ASP A 86 -19.64 23.15 29.07
N ALA A 87 -18.95 23.35 27.94
CA ALA A 87 -17.51 23.16 27.83
C ALA A 87 -16.68 24.00 28.82
N ASP A 88 -17.21 25.14 29.28
CA ASP A 88 -16.52 26.05 30.19
C ASP A 88 -16.79 25.72 31.66
N LYS A 89 -17.80 24.90 31.96
CA LYS A 89 -18.22 24.59 33.34
C LYS A 89 -18.16 23.10 33.69
N CYS A 90 -18.05 22.21 32.71
CA CYS A 90 -17.99 20.78 32.96
C CYS A 90 -16.71 20.39 33.73
N ASN A 91 -16.81 19.35 34.54
CA ASN A 91 -15.67 18.72 35.17
C ASN A 91 -14.85 17.99 34.10
N VAL A 92 -13.55 18.29 34.01
CA VAL A 92 -12.62 17.54 33.17
C VAL A 92 -11.69 16.75 34.08
N LEU A 93 -11.75 15.43 33.97
CA LEU A 93 -10.90 14.51 34.75
C LEU A 93 -9.81 13.97 33.83
N VAL A 94 -8.55 14.11 34.25
CA VAL A 94 -7.39 13.62 33.49
C VAL A 94 -6.74 12.50 34.30
N ASN A 95 -6.76 11.28 33.76
CA ASN A 95 -6.17 10.09 34.36
C ASN A 95 -5.33 9.32 33.34
N ILE A 96 -4.30 10.00 32.82
CA ILE A 96 -3.39 9.49 31.78
C ILE A 96 -2.08 9.03 32.43
N GLU A 97 -1.64 7.83 32.11
CA GLU A 97 -0.37 7.26 32.56
C GLU A 97 0.60 7.06 31.37
N GLN A 98 1.84 6.65 31.65
CA GLN A 98 2.78 6.27 30.58
C GLN A 98 2.47 4.86 30.07
N GLN A 99 2.81 4.59 28.81
CA GLN A 99 2.73 3.24 28.25
C GLN A 99 3.59 2.25 29.05
N SER A 100 3.08 1.04 29.27
CA SER A 100 3.84 -0.05 29.90
C SER A 100 5.19 -0.28 29.20
N PRO A 101 6.32 -0.27 29.94
CA PRO A 101 7.63 -0.60 29.39
C PRO A 101 7.70 -1.98 28.72
N ASP A 102 6.92 -2.95 29.20
CA ASP A 102 6.86 -4.32 28.67
C ASP A 102 6.24 -4.37 27.26
N ILE A 103 5.28 -3.47 26.99
CA ILE A 103 4.71 -3.30 25.65
C ILE A 103 5.71 -2.55 24.76
N ALA A 104 6.33 -1.49 25.27
CA ALA A 104 7.28 -0.67 24.52
C ALA A 104 8.49 -1.47 24.00
N GLN A 105 9.03 -2.42 24.79
CA GLN A 105 10.13 -3.28 24.34
C GLN A 105 9.72 -4.20 23.17
N GLY A 106 8.51 -4.76 23.19
CA GLY A 106 8.04 -5.71 22.19
C GLY A 106 7.68 -5.05 20.87
N VAL A 107 7.08 -3.86 20.93
CA VAL A 107 6.58 -3.12 19.77
C VAL A 107 7.71 -2.37 19.05
N HIS A 108 8.41 -1.48 19.76
CA HIS A 108 9.39 -0.56 19.16
C HIS A 108 10.76 -0.60 19.85
N GLY A 109 11.00 -1.50 20.81
CA GLY A 109 12.29 -1.66 21.48
C GLY A 109 12.72 -0.40 22.22
N HIS A 110 11.80 0.34 22.83
CA HIS A 110 12.07 1.68 23.37
C HIS A 110 12.60 2.67 22.30
N LEU A 111 12.04 2.60 21.08
CA LEU A 111 12.36 3.46 19.92
C LEU A 111 13.71 3.12 19.28
N THR A 112 14.19 1.89 19.45
CA THR A 112 15.45 1.40 18.84
C THR A 112 15.23 0.52 17.61
N LYS A 113 14.02 -0.04 17.43
CA LYS A 113 13.68 -0.86 16.26
C LYS A 113 13.58 0.01 15.01
N LYS A 114 14.09 -0.51 13.89
CA LYS A 114 13.88 0.08 12.56
C LYS A 114 12.42 -0.10 12.13
N PRO A 115 11.88 0.73 11.22
CA PRO A 115 10.49 0.63 10.77
C PRO A 115 10.07 -0.76 10.30
N GLU A 116 10.94 -1.46 9.55
CA GLU A 116 10.72 -2.82 9.07
C GLU A 116 10.60 -3.89 10.18
N ASP A 117 11.13 -3.59 11.38
CA ASP A 117 11.19 -4.48 12.54
C ASP A 117 10.21 -4.08 13.66
N ILE A 118 9.43 -3.01 13.47
CA ILE A 118 8.40 -2.59 14.41
C ILE A 118 7.31 -3.65 14.43
N GLY A 119 7.10 -4.24 15.61
CA GLY A 119 6.05 -5.23 15.83
C GLY A 119 4.67 -4.58 15.95
N ALA A 120 3.61 -5.35 15.73
CA ALA A 120 2.26 -4.87 15.95
C ALA A 120 2.05 -4.44 17.41
N GLY A 121 1.38 -3.30 17.61
CA GLY A 121 1.09 -2.75 18.94
C GLY A 121 0.21 -3.65 19.82
N ASP A 122 -0.57 -4.52 19.21
CA ASP A 122 -1.42 -5.52 19.85
C ASP A 122 -1.72 -6.67 18.87
N GLN A 123 -2.32 -7.75 19.35
CA GLN A 123 -2.97 -8.73 18.50
C GLN A 123 -4.34 -8.23 18.01
N GLY A 124 -4.83 -8.80 16.92
CA GLY A 124 -6.16 -8.51 16.41
C GLY A 124 -6.30 -8.84 14.94
N HIS A 125 -7.48 -8.64 14.39
CA HIS A 125 -7.71 -8.70 12.95
C HIS A 125 -8.51 -7.49 12.49
N MET A 126 -8.34 -7.09 11.24
CA MET A 126 -8.93 -5.89 10.66
C MET A 126 -9.53 -6.23 9.29
N PHE A 127 -10.55 -5.48 8.88
CA PHE A 127 -11.23 -5.69 7.60
C PHE A 127 -11.29 -4.41 6.77
N GLY A 128 -11.01 -4.59 5.49
CA GLY A 128 -11.12 -3.60 4.43
C GLY A 128 -12.28 -3.97 3.53
N TYR A 129 -13.06 -3.00 3.09
CA TYR A 129 -14.17 -3.25 2.18
C TYR A 129 -14.31 -2.15 1.14
N ALA A 130 -14.64 -2.55 -0.08
CA ALA A 130 -15.01 -1.65 -1.16
C ALA A 130 -16.09 -2.28 -2.06
N THR A 131 -16.88 -1.41 -2.69
CA THR A 131 -18.02 -1.77 -3.55
C THR A 131 -18.24 -0.69 -4.59
N ASP A 132 -18.61 -1.05 -5.81
CA ASP A 132 -18.81 -0.12 -6.94
C ASP A 132 -20.17 0.62 -6.90
N GLU A 133 -20.94 0.50 -5.81
CA GLU A 133 -22.25 1.12 -5.63
C GLU A 133 -22.24 2.66 -5.69
N THR A 134 -21.13 3.28 -5.28
CA THR A 134 -20.96 4.73 -5.17
C THR A 134 -19.59 5.18 -5.70
N PRO A 135 -19.43 6.44 -6.11
CA PRO A 135 -18.14 6.97 -6.60
C PRO A 135 -17.00 6.80 -5.59
N GLU A 136 -17.29 7.02 -4.30
CA GLU A 136 -16.34 6.85 -3.19
C GLU A 136 -16.06 5.37 -2.81
N LEU A 137 -16.56 4.41 -3.61
CA LEU A 137 -16.40 2.97 -3.44
C LEU A 137 -16.86 2.45 -2.07
N MET A 138 -18.00 2.98 -1.61
CA MET A 138 -18.63 2.68 -0.32
C MET A 138 -20.09 2.21 -0.47
N PRO A 139 -20.65 1.46 0.49
CA PRO A 139 -22.05 1.04 0.44
C PRO A 139 -23.01 2.23 0.51
N LEU A 140 -24.03 2.25 -0.35
CA LEU A 140 -24.94 3.40 -0.45
C LEU A 140 -25.70 3.68 0.87
N THR A 141 -26.12 2.64 1.61
CA THR A 141 -26.80 2.81 2.91
C THR A 141 -25.95 3.61 3.90
N HIS A 142 -24.65 3.27 3.99
CA HIS A 142 -23.72 3.93 4.89
C HIS A 142 -23.45 5.36 4.43
N VAL A 143 -23.17 5.56 3.13
CA VAL A 143 -22.93 6.89 2.55
C VAL A 143 -24.10 7.84 2.82
N LEU A 144 -25.34 7.39 2.57
CA LEU A 144 -26.52 8.25 2.76
C LEU A 144 -26.75 8.57 4.23
N ALA A 145 -26.68 7.60 5.14
CA ALA A 145 -26.83 7.86 6.57
C ALA A 145 -25.76 8.86 7.05
N THR A 146 -24.50 8.63 6.71
CA THR A 146 -23.38 9.51 7.08
C THR A 146 -23.54 10.92 6.53
N LYS A 147 -23.89 11.07 5.23
CA LYS A 147 -24.10 12.38 4.62
C LYS A 147 -25.31 13.12 5.21
N LEU A 148 -26.38 12.42 5.61
CA LEU A 148 -27.51 13.05 6.33
C LEU A 148 -27.06 13.60 7.69
N GLY A 149 -26.25 12.83 8.43
CA GLY A 149 -25.70 13.29 9.72
C GLY A 149 -24.79 14.50 9.59
N ALA A 150 -23.91 14.49 8.58
CA ALA A 150 -23.06 15.64 8.25
C ALA A 150 -23.90 16.87 7.84
N LYS A 151 -24.95 16.66 7.04
CA LYS A 151 -25.84 17.74 6.59
C LYS A 151 -26.62 18.38 7.74
N LEU A 152 -27.09 17.59 8.72
CA LEU A 152 -27.70 18.11 9.95
C LEU A 152 -26.76 19.08 10.69
N THR A 153 -25.49 18.70 10.84
CA THR A 153 -24.48 19.58 11.44
C THR A 153 -24.25 20.84 10.61
N GLU A 154 -24.15 20.71 9.29
CA GLU A 154 -23.96 21.84 8.39
C GLU A 154 -25.08 22.88 8.56
N VAL A 155 -26.34 22.44 8.47
CA VAL A 155 -27.50 23.35 8.56
C VAL A 155 -27.71 23.94 9.96
N ARG A 156 -27.20 23.27 11.00
CA ARG A 156 -27.10 23.82 12.37
C ARG A 156 -26.03 24.90 12.47
N LYS A 157 -24.82 24.62 11.98
CA LYS A 157 -23.66 25.53 12.09
C LYS A 157 -23.85 26.78 11.23
N ASN A 158 -24.39 26.63 10.03
CA ASN A 158 -24.68 27.75 9.12
C ASN A 158 -26.01 28.48 9.42
N LYS A 159 -26.76 28.02 10.43
CA LYS A 159 -28.03 28.62 10.91
C LYS A 159 -29.21 28.56 9.93
N THR A 160 -29.18 27.67 8.93
CA THR A 160 -30.36 27.37 8.09
C THR A 160 -31.48 26.77 8.93
N CYS A 161 -31.14 25.85 9.84
CA CYS A 161 -32.06 25.28 10.83
C CYS A 161 -31.54 25.65 12.24
N PRO A 162 -31.77 26.89 12.71
CA PRO A 162 -31.14 27.41 13.92
C PRO A 162 -31.63 26.74 15.21
N TRP A 163 -32.79 26.08 15.16
CA TRP A 163 -33.38 25.32 16.25
C TRP A 163 -32.66 24.00 16.55
N LEU A 164 -31.79 23.54 15.65
CA LEU A 164 -31.02 22.31 15.84
C LEU A 164 -30.01 22.44 16.97
N ARG A 165 -29.91 21.38 17.78
CA ARG A 165 -28.86 21.19 18.78
C ARG A 165 -27.87 20.10 18.31
N PRO A 166 -26.71 19.92 18.98
CA PRO A 166 -25.62 19.11 18.45
C PRO A 166 -25.93 17.61 18.26
N ASP A 167 -26.73 16.99 19.12
CA ASP A 167 -26.97 15.54 19.10
C ASP A 167 -27.97 15.15 18.00
N GLY A 168 -27.68 14.06 17.29
CA GLY A 168 -28.51 13.58 16.19
C GLY A 168 -28.10 12.21 15.68
N LYS A 169 -29.09 11.46 15.19
CA LYS A 169 -28.94 10.12 14.62
C LYS A 169 -29.71 10.02 13.31
N THR A 170 -29.15 9.27 12.38
CA THR A 170 -29.74 9.02 11.07
C THR A 170 -29.63 7.54 10.72
N GLN A 171 -30.60 7.03 10.00
CA GLN A 171 -30.60 5.64 9.55
C GLN A 171 -31.30 5.54 8.20
N VAL A 172 -30.70 4.79 7.29
CA VAL A 172 -31.20 4.63 5.92
C VAL A 172 -31.30 3.14 5.59
N THR A 173 -32.50 2.74 5.18
CA THR A 173 -32.77 1.42 4.63
C THR A 173 -32.88 1.53 3.12
N VAL A 174 -32.06 0.77 2.39
CA VAL A 174 -32.08 0.70 0.92
C VAL A 174 -32.56 -0.68 0.49
N GLU A 175 -33.35 -0.69 -0.57
CA GLU A 175 -33.72 -1.91 -1.27
C GLU A 175 -32.68 -2.24 -2.35
N TYR A 176 -32.18 -3.46 -2.31
CA TYR A 176 -31.10 -3.94 -3.16
C TYR A 176 -31.51 -5.12 -4.01
N LYS A 177 -30.88 -5.21 -5.18
CA LYS A 177 -30.80 -6.43 -5.99
C LYS A 177 -29.37 -6.97 -5.94
N ASN A 178 -29.22 -8.28 -5.79
CA ASN A 178 -27.93 -8.96 -5.98
C ASN A 178 -27.77 -9.33 -7.47
N ASP A 179 -26.70 -8.85 -8.09
CA ASP A 179 -26.34 -9.12 -9.49
C ASP A 179 -24.99 -9.84 -9.55
N GLY A 180 -25.03 -11.18 -9.53
CA GLY A 180 -23.81 -11.99 -9.60
C GLY A 180 -22.81 -11.74 -8.46
N GLY A 181 -23.30 -11.31 -7.29
CA GLY A 181 -22.46 -10.89 -6.17
C GLY A 181 -22.37 -9.38 -6.01
N ALA A 182 -22.60 -8.58 -7.05
CA ALA A 182 -22.59 -7.12 -6.96
C ALA A 182 -23.90 -6.58 -6.34
N MET A 183 -23.81 -5.48 -5.58
CA MET A 183 -24.95 -4.86 -4.93
C MET A 183 -25.49 -3.73 -5.81
N ILE A 184 -26.75 -3.83 -6.23
CA ILE A 184 -27.39 -2.82 -7.08
C ILE A 184 -28.47 -2.12 -6.25
N PRO A 185 -28.25 -0.86 -5.83
CA PRO A 185 -29.27 -0.09 -5.14
C PRO A 185 -30.45 0.21 -6.07
N ILE A 186 -31.67 -0.11 -5.62
CA ILE A 186 -32.89 0.12 -6.39
C ILE A 186 -33.55 1.43 -5.95
N ARG A 187 -33.79 1.56 -4.64
CA ARG A 187 -34.45 2.72 -4.03
C ARG A 187 -34.18 2.80 -2.54
N VAL A 188 -34.37 3.98 -1.95
CA VAL A 188 -34.39 4.18 -0.51
C VAL A 188 -35.78 3.81 0.01
N HIS A 189 -35.82 2.78 0.85
CA HIS A 189 -37.05 2.29 1.46
C HIS A 189 -37.49 3.12 2.65
N THR A 190 -36.58 3.37 3.59
CA THR A 190 -36.88 4.11 4.81
C THR A 190 -35.75 5.09 5.13
N VAL A 191 -36.13 6.31 5.51
CA VAL A 191 -35.24 7.30 6.11
C VAL A 191 -35.73 7.61 7.52
N LEU A 192 -34.85 7.45 8.50
CA LEU A 192 -35.07 7.81 9.90
C LEU A 192 -34.10 8.91 10.29
N ILE A 193 -34.61 9.98 10.88
CA ILE A 193 -33.83 11.04 11.52
C ILE A 193 -34.40 11.32 12.90
N SER A 194 -33.55 11.28 13.92
CA SER A 194 -33.84 11.76 15.26
C SER A 194 -32.81 12.81 15.62
N THR A 195 -33.21 14.07 15.69
CA THR A 195 -32.30 15.18 15.97
C THR A 195 -32.74 15.98 17.19
N GLN A 196 -31.75 16.38 17.99
CA GLN A 196 -31.95 17.23 19.14
C GLN A 196 -32.35 18.64 18.69
N HIS A 197 -33.29 19.25 19.40
CA HIS A 197 -33.83 20.56 19.05
C HIS A 197 -34.08 21.44 20.28
N ASP A 198 -34.26 22.74 20.09
CA ASP A 198 -34.71 23.64 21.14
C ASP A 198 -36.20 23.48 21.46
N GLU A 199 -36.70 24.23 22.45
CA GLU A 199 -38.08 24.10 22.90
C GLU A 199 -39.11 24.83 22.02
N THR A 200 -38.66 25.60 21.03
CA THR A 200 -39.48 26.56 20.29
C THR A 200 -40.06 25.99 19.00
N VAL A 201 -39.34 25.08 18.35
CA VAL A 201 -39.76 24.48 17.07
C VAL A 201 -40.82 23.38 17.27
N THR A 202 -41.82 23.34 16.39
CA THR A 202 -42.86 22.31 16.39
C THR A 202 -42.43 21.05 15.61
N ASN A 203 -43.05 19.91 15.88
CA ASN A 203 -42.74 18.67 15.14
C ASN A 203 -43.06 18.76 13.64
N ASP A 204 -44.06 19.55 13.24
CA ASP A 204 -44.41 19.75 11.84
C ASP A 204 -43.34 20.57 11.12
N GLU A 205 -42.81 21.62 11.76
CA GLU A 205 -41.67 22.41 11.26
C GLU A 205 -40.40 21.56 11.19
N ILE A 206 -40.09 20.78 12.23
CA ILE A 206 -38.97 19.81 12.20
C ILE A 206 -39.10 18.89 10.99
N ALA A 207 -40.27 18.26 10.80
CA ALA A 207 -40.48 17.32 9.71
C ALA A 207 -40.37 17.99 8.33
N ALA A 208 -40.86 19.22 8.17
CA ALA A 208 -40.76 19.99 6.93
C ALA A 208 -39.30 20.36 6.63
N ASP A 209 -38.59 20.93 7.59
CA ASP A 209 -37.20 21.38 7.46
C ASP A 209 -36.26 20.20 7.21
N LEU A 210 -36.42 19.09 7.92
CA LEU A 210 -35.62 17.88 7.68
C LEU A 210 -35.81 17.33 6.27
N LYS A 211 -37.02 17.37 5.73
CA LYS A 211 -37.27 16.95 4.34
C LYS A 211 -36.59 17.89 3.36
N GLU A 212 -36.76 19.20 3.52
CA GLU A 212 -36.32 20.20 2.56
C GLU A 212 -34.81 20.46 2.61
N HIS A 213 -34.25 20.63 3.81
CA HIS A 213 -32.90 21.13 4.00
C HIS A 213 -31.86 20.03 4.28
N VAL A 214 -32.32 18.80 4.60
CA VAL A 214 -31.43 17.69 4.95
C VAL A 214 -31.58 16.51 3.99
N ILE A 215 -32.80 15.99 3.80
CA ILE A 215 -33.04 14.77 3.02
C ILE A 215 -32.90 15.03 1.52
N LYS A 216 -33.67 15.99 0.97
CA LYS A 216 -33.65 16.30 -0.47
C LYS A 216 -32.27 16.68 -1.01
N PRO A 217 -31.42 17.45 -0.29
CA PRO A 217 -30.09 17.78 -0.78
C PRO A 217 -29.11 16.61 -0.77
N VAL A 218 -29.35 15.59 0.05
CA VAL A 218 -28.41 14.47 0.25
C VAL A 218 -28.80 13.24 -0.57
N ILE A 219 -30.08 12.84 -0.54
CA ILE A 219 -30.52 11.62 -1.20
C ILE A 219 -30.83 11.92 -2.67
N PRO A 220 -30.14 11.28 -3.64
CA PRO A 220 -30.45 11.46 -5.06
C PRO A 220 -31.91 11.16 -5.34
N ALA A 221 -32.59 12.07 -6.05
CA ALA A 221 -34.03 11.97 -6.32
C ALA A 221 -34.44 10.65 -6.99
N LYS A 222 -33.54 10.04 -7.79
CA LYS A 222 -33.75 8.73 -8.44
C LYS A 222 -34.00 7.57 -7.46
N TYR A 223 -33.62 7.72 -6.19
CA TYR A 223 -33.83 6.70 -5.15
C TYR A 223 -35.02 7.01 -4.24
N LEU A 224 -35.69 8.15 -4.40
CA LEU A 224 -36.86 8.53 -3.62
C LEU A 224 -38.13 8.38 -4.47
N ASP A 225 -39.17 7.79 -3.89
CA ASP A 225 -40.48 7.66 -4.52
C ASP A 225 -41.62 7.86 -3.51
N GLU A 226 -42.86 7.77 -3.99
CA GLU A 226 -44.07 7.93 -3.18
C GLU A 226 -44.21 6.89 -2.05
N ASN A 227 -43.46 5.78 -2.12
CA ASN A 227 -43.47 4.70 -1.12
C ASN A 227 -42.28 4.79 -0.14
N THR A 228 -41.42 5.80 -0.24
CA THR A 228 -40.34 6.00 0.73
C THR A 228 -40.94 6.39 2.09
N ILE A 229 -40.60 5.64 3.13
CA ILE A 229 -41.09 5.86 4.49
C ILE A 229 -40.17 6.85 5.21
N PHE A 230 -40.75 7.87 5.84
CA PHE A 230 -40.02 8.88 6.60
C PHE A 230 -40.41 8.84 8.07
N HIS A 231 -39.44 8.56 8.94
CA HIS A 231 -39.56 8.70 10.39
C HIS A 231 -38.73 9.90 10.84
N LEU A 232 -39.41 11.02 11.14
CA LEU A 232 -38.75 12.29 11.48
C LEU A 232 -39.11 12.66 12.92
N ASN A 233 -38.13 12.60 13.81
CA ASN A 233 -38.29 12.66 15.26
C ASN A 233 -39.45 11.77 15.78
N PRO A 234 -39.41 10.45 15.53
CA PRO A 234 -40.54 9.56 15.85
C PRO A 234 -40.88 9.46 17.34
N SER A 235 -39.96 9.83 18.24
CA SER A 235 -40.22 9.94 19.69
C SER A 235 -41.05 11.18 20.07
N GLY A 236 -41.28 12.10 19.13
CA GLY A 236 -41.86 13.39 19.38
C GLY A 236 -40.80 14.40 19.83
N ARG A 237 -40.55 14.48 21.15
CA ARG A 237 -39.68 15.52 21.74
C ARG A 237 -38.27 14.99 22.02
N PHE A 238 -37.26 15.70 21.53
CA PHE A 238 -35.84 15.42 21.80
C PHE A 238 -35.07 16.72 22.12
N VAL A 239 -35.32 17.30 23.30
CA VAL A 239 -34.67 18.56 23.73
C VAL A 239 -33.38 18.31 24.52
N ILE A 240 -33.43 17.36 25.46
CA ILE A 240 -32.28 16.92 26.26
C ILE A 240 -31.48 15.93 25.41
N GLY A 241 -30.20 16.21 25.17
CA GLY A 241 -29.31 15.37 24.37
C GLY A 241 -27.87 15.47 24.85
N GLY A 242 -26.94 14.91 24.07
CA GLY A 242 -25.52 14.87 24.42
C GLY A 242 -25.26 14.11 25.73
N PRO A 243 -24.18 14.43 26.46
CA PRO A 243 -23.80 13.73 27.70
C PRO A 243 -24.85 13.78 28.82
N HIS A 244 -25.72 14.80 28.82
CA HIS A 244 -26.85 14.88 29.75
C HIS A 244 -27.83 13.73 29.51
N GLY A 245 -28.21 13.51 28.25
CA GLY A 245 -29.17 12.48 27.84
C GLY A 245 -28.60 11.06 27.99
N ASP A 246 -27.35 10.84 27.58
CA ASP A 246 -26.74 9.51 27.53
C ASP A 246 -25.24 9.54 27.84
N ALA A 247 -24.68 8.41 28.29
CA ALA A 247 -23.23 8.29 28.46
C ALA A 247 -22.54 8.17 27.09
N GLY A 248 -21.29 8.61 27.01
CA GLY A 248 -20.44 8.43 25.83
C GLY A 248 -19.11 7.80 26.17
N LEU A 249 -18.58 6.96 25.27
CA LEU A 249 -17.26 6.35 25.37
C LEU A 249 -16.63 6.25 23.97
N THR A 250 -15.30 6.44 23.91
CA THR A 250 -14.49 6.20 22.70
C THR A 250 -14.68 4.77 22.20
N GLY A 251 -14.71 4.59 20.88
CA GLY A 251 -14.77 3.27 20.26
C GLY A 251 -16.14 2.57 20.33
N ARG A 252 -17.23 3.29 20.62
CA ARG A 252 -18.60 2.73 20.66
C ARG A 252 -19.39 2.93 19.36
N LYS A 253 -18.73 3.39 18.30
CA LYS A 253 -19.31 3.67 16.99
C LYS A 253 -18.56 3.02 15.83
N ILE A 254 -17.81 1.94 16.10
CA ILE A 254 -16.94 1.25 15.14
C ILE A 254 -17.62 0.83 13.81
N ILE A 255 -18.91 0.48 13.82
CA ILE A 255 -19.63 0.16 12.57
C ILE A 255 -20.00 1.42 11.77
N ILE A 256 -20.27 2.54 12.46
CA ILE A 256 -20.47 3.85 11.85
C ILE A 256 -19.13 4.41 11.34
N ASP A 257 -18.03 4.08 11.98
CA ASP A 257 -16.70 4.49 11.54
C ASP A 257 -16.21 3.79 10.28
N THR A 258 -16.81 2.64 9.97
CA THR A 258 -16.40 1.77 8.88
C THR A 258 -17.47 1.69 7.79
N TYR A 259 -18.17 0.56 7.69
CA TYR A 259 -18.94 0.21 6.49
C TYR A 259 -20.44 0.06 6.77
N GLY A 260 -20.93 0.51 7.92
CA GLY A 260 -22.36 0.52 8.23
C GLY A 260 -23.01 -0.87 8.26
N GLY A 261 -22.25 -1.92 8.56
CA GLY A 261 -22.69 -3.31 8.62
C GLY A 261 -22.33 -4.13 7.39
N TRP A 262 -21.86 -3.50 6.31
CA TRP A 262 -21.29 -4.18 5.16
C TRP A 262 -19.86 -4.64 5.41
N GLY A 263 -19.35 -5.54 4.56
CA GLY A 263 -18.04 -6.14 4.77
C GLY A 263 -17.99 -6.92 6.08
N ALA A 264 -17.04 -6.58 6.96
CA ALA A 264 -16.96 -7.09 8.32
C ALA A 264 -16.21 -6.09 9.22
N HIS A 265 -16.11 -6.38 10.51
CA HIS A 265 -15.34 -5.59 11.48
C HIS A 265 -14.55 -6.50 12.41
N GLY A 266 -13.35 -6.08 12.78
CA GLY A 266 -12.43 -6.86 13.61
C GLY A 266 -12.50 -6.60 15.12
N GLY A 267 -13.47 -5.79 15.55
CA GLY A 267 -13.66 -5.34 16.93
C GLY A 267 -12.83 -4.13 17.39
N GLY A 268 -11.66 -3.86 16.80
CA GLY A 268 -10.77 -2.78 17.24
C GLY A 268 -11.27 -1.36 16.90
N ALA A 269 -11.34 -0.47 17.90
CA ALA A 269 -11.64 0.96 17.69
C ALA A 269 -10.45 1.73 17.09
N PHE A 270 -10.70 2.92 16.52
CA PHE A 270 -9.68 3.74 15.87
C PHE A 270 -9.24 4.94 16.71
N SER A 271 -10.19 5.76 17.17
CA SER A 271 -9.89 7.05 17.81
C SER A 271 -9.04 6.91 19.06
N GLY A 272 -8.12 7.87 19.25
CA GLY A 272 -7.19 7.90 20.38
C GLY A 272 -5.97 6.98 20.25
N LYS A 273 -5.81 6.27 19.13
CA LYS A 273 -4.71 5.32 18.93
C LYS A 273 -3.69 5.84 17.91
N ASP A 274 -2.41 5.80 18.28
CA ASP A 274 -1.33 6.09 17.34
C ASP A 274 -1.14 4.97 16.29
N PRO A 275 -0.43 5.23 15.18
CA PRO A 275 -0.34 4.31 14.04
C PRO A 275 0.33 2.96 14.32
N THR A 276 1.03 2.79 15.45
CA THR A 276 1.57 1.48 15.85
C THR A 276 0.47 0.50 16.28
N LYS A 277 -0.74 1.00 16.62
CA LYS A 277 -1.91 0.17 16.92
C LYS A 277 -2.55 -0.27 15.61
N VAL A 278 -2.35 -1.54 15.29
CA VAL A 278 -2.81 -2.16 14.04
C VAL A 278 -4.32 -2.14 13.86
N ASP A 279 -5.11 -1.93 14.92
CA ASP A 279 -6.55 -1.66 14.81
C ASP A 279 -6.85 -0.52 13.83
N ARG A 280 -6.04 0.55 13.88
CA ARG A 280 -6.20 1.73 13.01
C ARG A 280 -5.41 1.57 11.72
N SER A 281 -4.09 1.40 11.81
CA SER A 281 -3.22 1.35 10.62
C SER A 281 -3.51 0.12 9.75
N GLY A 282 -3.73 -1.03 10.38
CA GLY A 282 -4.13 -2.26 9.70
C GLY A 282 -5.48 -2.12 9.01
N ALA A 283 -6.49 -1.51 9.65
CA ALA A 283 -7.80 -1.25 9.02
C ALA A 283 -7.70 -0.26 7.84
N TYR A 284 -6.87 0.78 7.96
CA TYR A 284 -6.65 1.75 6.90
C TYR A 284 -5.98 1.11 5.67
N ILE A 285 -4.92 0.30 5.86
CA ILE A 285 -4.24 -0.33 4.72
C ILE A 285 -5.15 -1.34 4.00
N VAL A 286 -5.99 -2.09 4.73
CA VAL A 286 -6.91 -3.03 4.08
C VAL A 286 -8.07 -2.31 3.39
N ARG A 287 -8.48 -1.12 3.86
CA ARG A 287 -9.38 -0.24 3.10
C ARG A 287 -8.73 0.14 1.78
N GLN A 288 -7.47 0.59 1.80
CA GLN A 288 -6.74 0.94 0.58
C GLN A 288 -6.62 -0.25 -0.37
N ALA A 289 -6.28 -1.44 0.14
CA ALA A 289 -6.19 -2.65 -0.67
C ALA A 289 -7.53 -3.03 -1.31
N ALA A 290 -8.63 -3.08 -0.54
CA ALA A 290 -9.95 -3.40 -1.07
C ALA A 290 -10.41 -2.35 -2.10
N LYS A 291 -10.20 -1.06 -1.81
CA LYS A 291 -10.54 0.05 -2.71
C LYS A 291 -9.76 -0.06 -4.02
N SER A 292 -8.46 -0.31 -3.96
CA SER A 292 -7.60 -0.48 -5.14
C SER A 292 -8.00 -1.67 -6.00
N VAL A 293 -8.44 -2.79 -5.43
CA VAL A 293 -8.97 -3.93 -6.21
C VAL A 293 -10.21 -3.53 -7.01
N VAL A 294 -11.16 -2.83 -6.38
CA VAL A 294 -12.40 -2.41 -7.06
C VAL A 294 -12.12 -1.29 -8.09
N ALA A 295 -11.29 -0.31 -7.73
CA ALA A 295 -10.91 0.80 -8.61
C ALA A 295 -10.13 0.32 -9.86
N ALA A 296 -9.31 -0.72 -9.72
CA ALA A 296 -8.60 -1.35 -10.83
C ALA A 296 -9.50 -2.21 -11.73
N GLY A 297 -10.77 -2.40 -11.37
CA GLY A 297 -11.71 -3.24 -12.13
C GLY A 297 -11.47 -4.75 -11.99
N LEU A 298 -10.66 -5.17 -11.01
CA LEU A 298 -10.39 -6.59 -10.73
C LEU A 298 -11.58 -7.27 -10.04
N ALA A 299 -12.45 -6.50 -9.41
CA ALA A 299 -13.71 -6.96 -8.83
C ALA A 299 -14.71 -5.80 -8.74
N ARG A 300 -16.00 -6.10 -8.58
CA ARG A 300 -17.03 -5.08 -8.28
C ARG A 300 -17.20 -4.86 -6.79
N ARG A 301 -16.86 -5.87 -5.98
CA ARG A 301 -16.86 -5.85 -4.50
C ARG A 301 -15.67 -6.64 -3.99
N CYS A 302 -15.04 -6.16 -2.93
CA CYS A 302 -13.88 -6.82 -2.33
C CYS A 302 -13.90 -6.64 -0.81
N ILE A 303 -13.67 -7.72 -0.08
CA ILE A 303 -13.30 -7.69 1.33
C ILE A 303 -11.89 -8.23 1.51
N VAL A 304 -11.09 -7.55 2.34
CA VAL A 304 -9.73 -7.94 2.70
C VAL A 304 -9.65 -8.06 4.21
N GLN A 305 -9.09 -9.15 4.74
CA GLN A 305 -8.78 -9.30 6.16
C GLN A 305 -7.27 -9.35 6.35
N VAL A 306 -6.78 -8.75 7.44
CA VAL A 306 -5.40 -8.93 7.93
C VAL A 306 -5.44 -9.22 9.44
N SER A 307 -4.48 -9.98 9.96
CA SER A 307 -4.37 -10.24 11.42
C SER A 307 -2.93 -10.20 11.92
N TYR A 308 -2.74 -9.81 13.18
CA TYR A 308 -1.43 -9.66 13.81
C TYR A 308 -1.34 -10.34 15.18
N ALA A 309 -0.11 -10.59 15.62
CA ALA A 309 0.25 -10.85 17.01
C ALA A 309 1.11 -9.70 17.54
N ILE A 310 0.94 -9.35 18.82
CA ILE A 310 1.71 -8.30 19.48
C ILE A 310 3.23 -8.55 19.34
N GLY A 311 3.98 -7.51 18.96
CA GLY A 311 5.43 -7.57 18.79
C GLY A 311 5.93 -8.27 17.51
N VAL A 312 5.04 -8.82 16.68
CA VAL A 312 5.39 -9.44 15.39
C VAL A 312 5.14 -8.44 14.25
N PRO A 313 6.13 -8.14 13.38
CA PRO A 313 5.93 -7.20 12.27
C PRO A 313 5.03 -7.75 11.16
N GLU A 314 5.26 -8.99 10.74
CA GLU A 314 4.52 -9.62 9.64
C GLU A 314 3.10 -10.02 10.07
N PRO A 315 2.10 -9.91 9.17
CA PRO A 315 0.76 -10.39 9.48
C PRO A 315 0.74 -11.92 9.61
N LEU A 316 -0.05 -12.43 10.55
CA LEU A 316 -0.29 -13.86 10.72
C LEU A 316 -1.17 -14.45 9.60
N SER A 317 -2.07 -13.64 9.05
CA SER A 317 -2.94 -14.04 7.96
C SER A 317 -3.37 -12.85 7.12
N VAL A 318 -3.62 -13.10 5.83
CA VAL A 318 -4.26 -12.18 4.90
C VAL A 318 -5.28 -12.97 4.10
N PHE A 319 -6.51 -12.46 3.98
CA PHE A 319 -7.61 -13.11 3.26
C PHE A 319 -8.29 -12.11 2.32
N VAL A 320 -8.77 -12.60 1.18
CA VAL A 320 -9.48 -11.83 0.15
C VAL A 320 -10.71 -12.63 -0.30
N ASP A 321 -11.84 -11.94 -0.44
CA ASP A 321 -13.06 -12.47 -1.08
C ASP A 321 -13.71 -11.38 -1.94
N THR A 322 -13.95 -11.69 -3.22
CA THR A 322 -14.57 -10.74 -4.16
C THR A 322 -16.08 -10.91 -4.30
N TYR A 323 -16.69 -11.72 -3.44
CA TYR A 323 -18.11 -12.07 -3.48
C TYR A 323 -18.53 -12.63 -4.85
N LYS A 324 -17.61 -13.34 -5.53
CA LYS A 324 -17.78 -13.87 -6.91
C LYS A 324 -17.84 -12.80 -8.00
N THR A 325 -17.43 -11.57 -7.70
CA THR A 325 -17.38 -10.47 -8.67
C THR A 325 -16.00 -10.28 -9.30
N GLY A 326 -15.00 -11.06 -8.87
CA GLY A 326 -13.64 -11.02 -9.40
C GLY A 326 -13.57 -11.37 -10.88
N THR A 327 -12.77 -10.62 -11.64
CA THR A 327 -12.43 -10.92 -13.03
C THR A 327 -11.34 -11.99 -13.13
N ILE A 328 -10.60 -12.21 -12.05
CA ILE A 328 -9.62 -13.26 -11.82
C ILE A 328 -9.90 -13.94 -10.47
N PRO A 329 -9.37 -15.16 -10.23
CA PRO A 329 -9.56 -15.86 -8.95
C PRO A 329 -9.08 -15.07 -7.72
N ASP A 330 -9.79 -15.17 -6.60
CA ASP A 330 -9.45 -14.48 -5.34
C ASP A 330 -8.03 -14.82 -4.84
N LYS A 331 -7.54 -16.04 -5.12
CA LYS A 331 -6.15 -16.45 -4.80
C LYS A 331 -5.11 -15.59 -5.52
N ASP A 332 -5.39 -15.17 -6.74
CA ASP A 332 -4.46 -14.39 -7.56
C ASP A 332 -4.53 -12.92 -7.16
N ILE A 333 -5.72 -12.42 -6.80
CA ILE A 333 -5.90 -11.09 -6.19
C ILE A 333 -5.15 -11.01 -4.85
N LEU A 334 -5.19 -12.07 -4.03
CA LEU A 334 -4.43 -12.14 -2.79
C LEU A 334 -2.91 -12.05 -3.04
N VAL A 335 -2.39 -12.71 -4.07
CA VAL A 335 -0.98 -12.61 -4.47
C VAL A 335 -0.64 -11.16 -4.84
N LEU A 336 -1.45 -10.52 -5.69
CA LEU A 336 -1.26 -9.12 -6.07
C LEU A 336 -1.28 -8.18 -4.87
N ILE A 337 -2.23 -8.36 -3.94
CA ILE A 337 -2.29 -7.56 -2.71
C ILE A 337 -1.02 -7.74 -1.87
N LYS A 338 -0.56 -8.98 -1.68
CA LYS A 338 0.65 -9.25 -0.86
C LYS A 338 1.94 -8.76 -1.52
N GLU A 339 1.98 -8.67 -2.84
CA GLU A 339 3.13 -8.13 -3.57
C GLU A 339 3.11 -6.59 -3.56
N ALA A 340 1.94 -5.97 -3.53
CA ALA A 340 1.80 -4.53 -3.70
C ALA A 340 1.65 -3.74 -2.39
N PHE A 341 1.18 -4.37 -1.30
CA PHE A 341 1.00 -3.72 0.00
C PHE A 341 1.93 -4.31 1.05
N ASP A 342 2.64 -3.43 1.74
CA ASP A 342 3.43 -3.80 2.92
C ASP A 342 2.59 -3.68 4.19
N PHE A 343 2.23 -4.83 4.75
CA PHE A 343 1.38 -4.92 5.94
C PHE A 343 2.16 -4.76 7.25
N ARG A 344 3.47 -4.53 7.23
CA ARG A 344 4.24 -4.35 8.48
C ARG A 344 3.89 -3.01 9.13
N PRO A 345 3.62 -2.93 10.45
CA PRO A 345 3.13 -1.71 11.12
C PRO A 345 3.97 -0.46 10.89
N GLY A 346 5.31 -0.56 10.97
CA GLY A 346 6.18 0.57 10.70
C GLY A 346 6.14 1.03 9.24
N MET A 347 5.98 0.09 8.30
CA MET A 347 5.85 0.40 6.88
C MET A 347 4.49 1.00 6.54
N MET A 348 3.39 0.47 7.12
CA MET A 348 2.05 1.08 7.00
C MET A 348 2.04 2.53 7.50
N ALA A 349 2.68 2.79 8.64
CA ALA A 349 2.76 4.12 9.21
C ALA A 349 3.51 5.11 8.29
N ILE A 350 4.54 4.66 7.60
CA ILE A 350 5.32 5.47 6.63
C ILE A 350 4.54 5.65 5.33
N ASN A 351 4.09 4.55 4.72
CA ASN A 351 3.46 4.54 3.39
C ASN A 351 2.15 5.34 3.38
N LEU A 352 1.41 5.33 4.49
CA LEU A 352 0.19 6.12 4.65
C LEU A 352 0.43 7.46 5.37
N ASP A 353 1.68 7.83 5.66
CA ASP A 353 2.05 9.08 6.36
C ASP A 353 1.23 9.34 7.64
N LEU A 354 1.10 8.30 8.47
CA LEU A 354 0.20 8.32 9.64
C LEU A 354 0.82 8.99 10.87
N LYS A 355 2.12 9.27 10.85
CA LYS A 355 2.78 10.01 11.94
C LYS A 355 2.72 11.53 11.73
N ARG A 356 2.21 12.00 10.59
CA ARG A 356 2.07 13.43 10.31
C ARG A 356 1.11 14.07 11.30
N GLY A 357 1.67 14.93 12.16
CA GLY A 357 0.91 15.78 13.06
C GLY A 357 0.43 17.08 12.41
N GLY A 358 -0.40 17.83 13.14
CA GLY A 358 -1.02 19.07 12.66
C GLY A 358 -2.27 18.85 11.79
N ASN A 359 -2.94 19.94 11.41
CA ASN A 359 -4.15 19.97 10.56
C ASN A 359 -5.37 19.17 11.07
N PHE A 360 -5.38 18.74 12.34
CA PHE A 360 -6.48 17.97 12.93
C PHE A 360 -6.80 16.69 12.13
N ARG A 361 -5.77 16.05 11.57
CA ARG A 361 -5.89 14.92 10.65
C ARG A 361 -6.76 13.81 11.21
N PHE A 362 -6.50 13.35 12.44
CA PHE A 362 -7.25 12.27 13.05
C PHE A 362 -8.58 12.74 13.61
N GLN A 363 -8.66 13.94 14.17
CA GLN A 363 -9.93 14.50 14.65
C GLN A 363 -10.96 14.62 13.53
N LYS A 364 -10.52 14.95 12.30
CA LYS A 364 -11.40 14.92 11.11
C LYS A 364 -11.98 13.54 10.84
N THR A 365 -11.28 12.45 11.15
CA THR A 365 -11.77 11.06 10.98
C THR A 365 -12.81 10.66 12.01
N ALA A 366 -12.74 11.25 13.21
CA ALA A 366 -13.50 10.82 14.39
C ALA A 366 -15.02 11.08 14.31
N ALA A 367 -15.50 11.77 13.28
CA ALA A 367 -16.92 11.91 12.97
C ALA A 367 -17.15 11.76 11.46
N TYR A 368 -18.33 11.23 11.12
CA TYR A 368 -18.79 11.02 9.75
C TYR A 368 -17.96 10.01 8.93
N GLY A 369 -17.43 8.98 9.61
CA GLY A 369 -16.73 7.85 8.98
C GLY A 369 -15.26 8.13 8.67
N HIS A 370 -14.46 7.08 8.79
CA HIS A 370 -13.03 7.10 8.46
C HIS A 370 -12.78 6.85 6.96
N PHE A 371 -13.76 6.30 6.26
CA PHE A 371 -13.62 5.82 4.88
C PHE A 371 -14.60 6.52 3.93
N GLY A 372 -14.28 6.49 2.64
CA GLY A 372 -15.09 7.08 1.56
C GLY A 372 -15.09 8.60 1.53
N ARG A 373 -13.98 9.23 1.90
CA ARG A 373 -13.84 10.69 2.00
C ARG A 373 -12.64 11.16 1.19
N GLU A 374 -12.79 12.27 0.49
CA GLU A 374 -11.79 12.81 -0.46
C GLU A 374 -10.84 13.84 0.17
N ASP A 375 -10.77 13.91 1.51
CA ASP A 375 -9.82 14.81 2.16
C ASP A 375 -8.39 14.28 1.91
N PRO A 376 -7.44 15.12 1.47
CA PRO A 376 -6.06 14.69 1.18
C PRO A 376 -5.31 14.18 2.42
N ASP A 377 -5.80 14.45 3.62
CA ASP A 377 -5.29 13.82 4.83
C ASP A 377 -5.72 12.35 5.00
N PHE A 378 -6.60 11.82 4.17
CA PHE A 378 -7.01 10.41 4.22
C PHE A 378 -6.28 9.62 3.15
N THR A 379 -4.98 9.48 3.33
CA THR A 379 -4.06 8.83 2.38
C THR A 379 -4.45 7.39 2.02
N TRP A 380 -5.17 6.69 2.90
CA TRP A 380 -5.72 5.35 2.64
C TRP A 380 -6.90 5.33 1.67
N GLU A 381 -7.49 6.49 1.36
CA GLU A 381 -8.47 6.64 0.29
C GLU A 381 -7.82 6.87 -1.07
N GLY A 382 -6.50 7.07 -1.16
CA GLY A 382 -5.81 7.14 -2.44
C GLY A 382 -5.84 5.80 -3.17
N ASP A 383 -6.16 5.80 -4.47
CA ASP A 383 -6.06 4.63 -5.33
C ASP A 383 -4.70 4.56 -6.08
N TRP A 384 -4.49 3.54 -6.91
CA TRP A 384 -3.25 3.41 -7.69
C TRP A 384 -2.94 4.60 -8.58
N LYS A 385 -3.95 5.31 -9.09
CA LYS A 385 -3.76 6.51 -9.89
C LYS A 385 -3.26 7.66 -9.02
N ASP A 386 -3.79 7.78 -7.80
CA ASP A 386 -3.31 8.77 -6.84
C ASP A 386 -1.87 8.48 -6.43
N VAL A 387 -1.51 7.21 -6.21
CA VAL A 387 -0.12 6.80 -5.95
C VAL A 387 0.79 7.19 -7.13
N LEU A 388 0.38 6.91 -8.38
CA LEU A 388 1.15 7.27 -9.57
C LEU A 388 1.27 8.80 -9.73
N SER A 389 0.20 9.55 -9.46
CA SER A 389 0.23 11.02 -9.47
C SER A 389 1.16 11.58 -8.41
N ASN A 390 1.14 11.02 -7.20
CA ASN A 390 2.05 11.42 -6.13
C ASN A 390 3.51 11.10 -6.46
N LEU A 391 3.78 9.99 -7.17
CA LEU A 391 5.12 9.67 -7.65
C LEU A 391 5.62 10.69 -8.69
N ASP A 392 4.75 11.11 -9.61
CA ASP A 392 5.06 12.14 -10.61
C ASP A 392 5.30 13.51 -9.96
N GLU A 393 4.46 13.89 -8.99
CA GLU A 393 4.64 15.13 -8.23
C GLU A 393 5.91 15.08 -7.38
N ALA A 394 6.17 13.97 -6.68
CA ALA A 394 7.38 13.79 -5.89
C ALA A 394 8.64 13.83 -6.75
N ASP A 395 8.61 13.22 -7.94
CA ASP A 395 9.72 13.32 -8.88
C ASP A 395 9.90 14.77 -9.32
N THR A 396 8.84 15.44 -9.76
CA THR A 396 8.88 16.83 -10.25
C THR A 396 9.30 17.84 -9.17
N THR A 397 8.89 17.63 -7.92
CA THR A 397 9.17 18.57 -6.81
C THR A 397 10.45 18.25 -6.04
N SER A 398 11.07 17.10 -6.28
CA SER A 398 12.33 16.73 -5.64
C SER A 398 13.47 17.70 -5.99
N PHE A 399 14.43 17.83 -5.06
CA PHE A 399 15.63 18.64 -5.28
C PHE A 399 16.51 18.11 -6.42
N GLY A 400 16.47 16.81 -6.69
CA GLY A 400 17.25 16.15 -7.74
C GLY A 400 17.10 14.64 -7.70
N VAL A 401 17.72 13.95 -8.66
CA VAL A 401 17.59 12.50 -8.86
C VAL A 401 18.91 11.78 -8.67
N ILE A 402 18.86 10.68 -7.92
CA ILE A 402 19.95 9.71 -7.89
C ILE A 402 19.57 8.54 -8.80
N VAL A 403 20.42 8.24 -9.77
CA VAL A 403 20.20 7.15 -10.72
C VAL A 403 21.29 6.11 -10.56
N ASN A 404 20.92 4.85 -10.37
CA ASN A 404 21.88 3.73 -10.43
C ASN A 404 22.30 3.52 -11.90
N THR A 405 23.31 4.24 -12.36
CA THR A 405 23.96 4.12 -13.68
C THR A 405 25.34 4.80 -13.62
N PHE A 406 26.09 4.85 -14.72
CA PHE A 406 27.34 5.59 -14.83
C PHE A 406 27.46 6.29 -16.19
N GLU A 407 28.22 7.39 -16.25
CA GLU A 407 28.20 8.33 -17.39
C GLU A 407 28.70 7.68 -18.68
N GLU A 408 29.68 6.77 -18.59
CA GLU A 408 30.24 6.08 -19.73
C GLU A 408 29.28 5.06 -20.36
N LEU A 409 28.26 4.59 -19.63
CA LEU A 409 27.28 3.65 -20.15
C LEU A 409 26.23 4.34 -21.02
N GLU A 410 25.72 5.48 -20.57
CA GLU A 410 24.57 6.16 -21.16
C GLU A 410 24.77 7.68 -21.28
N PRO A 411 25.82 8.14 -21.99
CA PRO A 411 26.23 9.54 -21.96
C PRO A 411 25.14 10.51 -22.49
N ALA A 412 24.34 10.07 -23.47
CA ALA A 412 23.24 10.86 -24.00
C ALA A 412 22.08 11.00 -22.99
N TYR A 413 21.66 9.89 -22.39
CA TYR A 413 20.59 9.87 -21.38
C TYR A 413 20.96 10.72 -20.16
N VAL A 414 22.18 10.55 -19.64
CA VAL A 414 22.63 11.30 -18.47
C VAL A 414 22.68 12.79 -18.76
N LYS A 415 23.14 13.18 -19.96
CA LYS A 415 23.18 14.57 -20.38
C LYS A 415 21.77 15.17 -20.45
N GLU A 416 20.84 14.52 -21.15
CA GLU A 416 19.47 15.00 -21.32
C GLU A 416 18.73 15.05 -19.98
N LEU A 417 18.91 14.06 -19.11
CA LEU A 417 18.32 14.04 -17.78
C LEU A 417 18.88 15.15 -16.89
N LYS A 418 20.20 15.42 -16.94
CA LYS A 418 20.82 16.56 -16.27
C LYS A 418 20.24 17.88 -16.76
N GLU A 419 20.06 18.05 -18.07
CA GLU A 419 19.43 19.25 -18.66
C GLU A 419 17.97 19.41 -18.19
N ALA A 420 17.21 18.33 -18.11
CA ALA A 420 15.81 18.33 -17.67
C ALA A 420 15.63 18.63 -16.17
N ARG A 421 16.70 18.49 -15.37
CA ARG A 421 16.67 18.61 -13.90
C ARG A 421 17.66 19.64 -13.38
N ASP A 422 17.94 20.68 -14.16
CA ASP A 422 18.80 21.80 -13.78
C ASP A 422 20.18 21.38 -13.22
N GLY A 423 20.73 20.29 -13.77
CA GLY A 423 22.00 19.69 -13.38
C GLY A 423 21.95 18.85 -12.09
N LYS A 424 20.80 18.74 -11.41
CA LYS A 424 20.62 17.99 -10.15
C LYS A 424 20.33 16.52 -10.37
N VAL A 425 21.25 15.86 -11.08
CA VAL A 425 21.20 14.42 -11.34
C VAL A 425 22.56 13.82 -11.04
N TRP A 426 22.58 12.81 -10.18
CA TRP A 426 23.80 12.10 -9.79
C TRP A 426 23.70 10.64 -10.19
N THR A 427 24.59 10.23 -11.09
CA THR A 427 24.69 8.84 -11.53
C THR A 427 25.59 8.08 -10.55
N LEU A 428 24.98 7.32 -9.65
CA LEU A 428 25.67 6.58 -8.58
C LEU A 428 25.54 5.08 -8.81
N GLY A 429 26.32 4.56 -9.75
CA GLY A 429 26.31 3.14 -10.09
C GLY A 429 27.61 2.65 -10.73
N PRO A 430 27.72 1.34 -11.00
CA PRO A 430 26.73 0.33 -10.66
C PRO A 430 26.78 0.00 -9.16
N VAL A 431 25.64 0.07 -8.48
CA VAL A 431 25.57 -0.26 -7.04
C VAL A 431 25.95 -1.72 -6.73
N ALA A 432 26.01 -2.58 -7.75
CA ALA A 432 26.52 -3.94 -7.64
C ALA A 432 27.99 -4.02 -7.17
N LEU A 433 28.78 -2.98 -7.42
CA LEU A 433 30.20 -2.91 -7.04
C LEU A 433 30.43 -2.30 -5.66
N CYS A 434 29.40 -1.79 -5.00
CA CYS A 434 29.54 -1.14 -3.69
C CYS A 434 29.82 -2.14 -2.55
N ASN A 435 29.38 -3.39 -2.68
CA ASN A 435 29.57 -4.44 -1.68
C ASN A 435 30.93 -5.11 -1.85
N LYS A 436 31.85 -4.91 -0.88
CA LYS A 436 33.25 -5.36 -0.96
C LYS A 436 33.56 -6.67 -0.23
N VAL A 437 32.61 -7.22 0.53
CA VAL A 437 32.84 -8.40 1.40
C VAL A 437 31.93 -9.55 0.97
N GLY A 438 32.46 -10.77 0.87
CA GLY A 438 31.78 -11.92 0.25
C GLY A 438 30.40 -12.28 0.81
N ALA A 439 30.12 -11.99 2.10
CA ALA A 439 28.78 -12.16 2.67
C ALA A 439 27.76 -11.15 2.08
N ASP A 440 28.16 -9.88 1.91
CA ASP A 440 27.32 -8.82 1.33
C ASP A 440 27.10 -9.00 -0.19
N GLN A 441 27.97 -9.75 -0.86
CA GLN A 441 27.82 -10.12 -2.28
C GLN A 441 26.89 -11.32 -2.46
N ALA A 442 26.91 -12.27 -1.52
CA ALA A 442 26.04 -13.44 -1.51
C ALA A 442 24.60 -13.10 -1.09
N GLU A 443 24.42 -12.12 -0.20
CA GLU A 443 23.15 -11.75 0.42
C GLU A 443 22.60 -10.40 -0.08
N ARG A 444 22.89 -10.02 -1.33
CA ARG A 444 22.27 -8.85 -1.95
C ARG A 444 20.81 -9.17 -2.31
N GLY A 445 19.94 -9.16 -1.30
CA GLY A 445 18.52 -9.54 -1.39
C GLY A 445 18.14 -10.57 -0.33
N LYS A 446 17.31 -11.56 -0.69
CA LYS A 446 17.00 -12.68 0.20
C LYS A 446 18.12 -13.72 0.17
N LYS A 447 18.25 -14.47 1.26
CA LYS A 447 19.21 -15.58 1.40
C LYS A 447 19.04 -16.59 0.26
N ALA A 448 20.14 -16.99 -0.37
CA ALA A 448 20.12 -18.00 -1.42
C ALA A 448 19.61 -19.35 -0.90
N ASP A 449 18.82 -20.03 -1.73
CA ASP A 449 18.23 -21.34 -1.42
C ASP A 449 19.17 -22.51 -1.75
N ILE A 450 20.22 -22.25 -2.54
CA ILE A 450 21.32 -23.19 -2.79
C ILE A 450 22.51 -22.88 -1.88
N ASN A 451 23.20 -23.94 -1.43
CA ASN A 451 24.49 -23.78 -0.76
C ASN A 451 25.50 -23.14 -1.73
N GLN A 452 26.07 -22.00 -1.33
CA GLN A 452 27.02 -21.25 -2.13
C GLN A 452 28.26 -22.07 -2.55
N GLU A 453 28.79 -22.90 -1.65
CA GLU A 453 29.95 -23.74 -1.94
C GLU A 453 29.64 -24.78 -3.01
N ASP A 454 28.43 -25.34 -2.99
CA ASP A 454 28.04 -26.36 -3.95
C ASP A 454 27.79 -25.75 -5.35
N CYS A 455 27.23 -24.54 -5.40
CA CYS A 455 27.11 -23.77 -6.64
C CYS A 455 28.49 -23.45 -7.24
N LEU A 456 29.45 -23.03 -6.41
CA LEU A 456 30.82 -22.73 -6.84
C LEU A 456 31.56 -23.99 -7.31
N LYS A 457 31.48 -25.10 -6.57
CA LYS A 457 32.06 -26.39 -6.99
C LYS A 457 31.55 -26.84 -8.36
N TRP A 458 30.25 -26.62 -8.63
CA TRP A 458 29.69 -26.94 -9.94
C TRP A 458 30.26 -26.03 -11.03
N LEU A 459 30.38 -24.72 -10.78
CA LEU A 459 30.94 -23.75 -11.71
C LEU A 459 32.43 -23.99 -12.00
N ASP A 460 33.22 -24.36 -10.97
CA ASP A 460 34.64 -24.73 -11.07
C ASP A 460 34.87 -25.97 -11.96
N SER A 461 33.85 -26.82 -12.10
CA SER A 461 33.91 -28.01 -12.97
C SER A 461 33.72 -27.70 -14.46
N LYS A 462 33.39 -26.46 -14.83
CA LYS A 462 33.06 -26.07 -16.20
C LYS A 462 34.19 -25.29 -16.85
N GLU A 463 34.28 -25.38 -18.17
CA GLU A 463 35.26 -24.64 -18.96
C GLU A 463 35.01 -23.13 -18.89
N GLU A 464 36.08 -22.34 -19.06
CA GLU A 464 36.02 -20.88 -19.05
C GLU A 464 35.03 -20.36 -20.09
N GLY A 465 34.15 -19.43 -19.70
CA GLY A 465 33.14 -18.84 -20.58
C GLY A 465 32.13 -19.82 -21.21
N SER A 466 32.01 -21.05 -20.70
CA SER A 466 31.12 -22.07 -21.28
C SER A 466 29.68 -22.03 -20.73
N VAL A 467 29.48 -21.48 -19.53
CA VAL A 467 28.21 -21.51 -18.80
C VAL A 467 27.31 -20.33 -19.18
N LEU A 468 26.05 -20.62 -19.48
CA LEU A 468 24.98 -19.62 -19.55
C LEU A 468 24.24 -19.56 -18.20
N TYR A 469 24.22 -18.40 -17.55
CA TYR A 469 23.38 -18.17 -16.38
C TYR A 469 22.00 -17.67 -16.82
N VAL A 470 20.91 -18.23 -16.28
CA VAL A 470 19.53 -17.92 -16.66
C VAL A 470 18.73 -17.51 -15.43
N CYS A 471 18.34 -16.24 -15.34
CA CYS A 471 17.56 -15.70 -14.23
C CYS A 471 16.64 -14.56 -14.69
N LEU A 472 15.33 -14.74 -14.57
CA LEU A 472 14.30 -13.79 -15.01
C LEU A 472 13.81 -12.84 -13.90
N GLY A 473 14.59 -12.65 -12.83
CA GLY A 473 14.27 -11.71 -11.76
C GLY A 473 13.17 -12.16 -10.81
N SER A 474 12.76 -11.28 -9.89
CA SER A 474 11.72 -11.55 -8.88
C SER A 474 10.29 -11.41 -9.40
N ILE A 475 10.12 -10.70 -10.52
CA ILE A 475 8.82 -10.40 -11.11
C ILE A 475 8.78 -11.11 -12.47
N CYS A 476 8.54 -12.41 -12.44
CA CYS A 476 8.48 -13.27 -13.62
C CYS A 476 7.21 -14.12 -13.57
N ASN A 477 6.34 -13.95 -14.56
CA ASN A 477 5.06 -14.64 -14.65
C ASN A 477 4.89 -15.38 -16.00
N LEU A 478 5.97 -16.05 -16.46
CA LEU A 478 5.89 -16.87 -17.67
C LEU A 478 4.91 -18.02 -17.47
N THR A 479 4.11 -18.31 -18.49
CA THR A 479 3.22 -19.48 -18.50
C THR A 479 4.02 -20.77 -18.36
N LEU A 480 3.37 -21.81 -17.85
CA LEU A 480 4.01 -23.13 -17.71
C LEU A 480 4.59 -23.63 -19.03
N ASP A 481 3.86 -23.47 -20.13
CA ASP A 481 4.32 -23.91 -21.45
C ASP A 481 5.52 -23.12 -21.94
N GLN A 482 5.56 -21.81 -21.69
CA GLN A 482 6.73 -21.00 -22.03
C GLN A 482 7.96 -21.40 -21.19
N LEU A 483 7.78 -21.77 -19.91
CA LEU A 483 8.88 -22.29 -19.07
C LEU A 483 9.39 -23.65 -19.56
N LYS A 484 8.51 -24.53 -20.04
CA LYS A 484 8.90 -25.81 -20.65
C LYS A 484 9.74 -25.59 -21.90
N GLU A 485 9.30 -24.70 -22.80
CA GLU A 485 10.04 -24.36 -24.02
C GLU A 485 11.42 -23.76 -23.72
N LEU A 486 11.51 -22.90 -22.69
CA LEU A 486 12.80 -22.40 -22.20
C LEU A 486 13.72 -23.54 -21.75
N GLY A 487 13.21 -24.44 -20.89
CA GLY A 487 13.98 -25.60 -20.40
C GLY A 487 14.46 -26.52 -21.52
N LEU A 488 13.57 -26.85 -22.47
CA LEU A 488 13.90 -27.69 -23.63
C LEU A 488 14.91 -27.01 -24.56
N GLY A 489 14.79 -25.71 -24.78
CA GLY A 489 15.75 -24.95 -25.60
C GLY A 489 17.14 -24.89 -24.98
N LEU A 490 17.22 -24.72 -23.66
CA LEU A 490 18.48 -24.82 -22.91
C LEU A 490 19.10 -26.21 -23.02
N GLU A 491 18.29 -27.27 -22.90
CA GLU A 491 18.73 -28.66 -23.10
C GLU A 491 19.30 -28.89 -24.51
N GLU A 492 18.59 -28.42 -25.54
CA GLU A 492 18.98 -28.59 -26.94
C GLU A 492 20.19 -27.76 -27.38
N SER A 493 20.49 -26.66 -26.67
CA SER A 493 21.69 -25.84 -26.89
C SER A 493 22.99 -26.61 -26.65
N LYS A 494 22.93 -27.70 -25.86
CA LYS A 494 24.07 -28.51 -25.41
C LYS A 494 25.15 -27.71 -24.66
N ARG A 495 24.88 -26.47 -24.26
CA ARG A 495 25.78 -25.65 -23.44
C ARG A 495 25.57 -25.96 -21.96
N PRO A 496 26.62 -25.82 -21.13
CA PRO A 496 26.43 -25.76 -19.69
C PRO A 496 25.54 -24.57 -19.30
N PHE A 497 24.62 -24.76 -18.36
CA PHE A 497 23.74 -23.68 -17.90
C PHE A 497 23.35 -23.80 -16.43
N ILE A 498 23.05 -22.66 -15.82
CA ILE A 498 22.35 -22.57 -14.53
C ILE A 498 20.99 -21.94 -14.80
N TRP A 499 19.91 -22.57 -14.36
CA TRP A 499 18.56 -22.03 -14.49
C TRP A 499 17.91 -21.80 -13.12
N VAL A 500 17.61 -20.54 -12.83
CA VAL A 500 16.98 -20.10 -11.58
C VAL A 500 15.48 -19.97 -11.75
N ILE A 501 14.73 -20.64 -10.89
CA ILE A 501 13.26 -20.64 -10.85
C ILE A 501 12.85 -20.07 -9.49
N ARG A 502 12.66 -18.74 -9.41
CA ARG A 502 12.46 -18.04 -8.12
C ARG A 502 11.12 -18.32 -7.45
N SER A 503 10.04 -18.43 -8.21
CA SER A 503 8.69 -18.71 -7.69
C SER A 503 8.37 -20.19 -7.80
N TRP A 504 9.27 -21.05 -7.33
CA TRP A 504 9.11 -22.51 -7.43
C TRP A 504 7.79 -22.99 -6.81
N ASP A 505 7.37 -22.35 -5.73
CA ASP A 505 6.10 -22.55 -5.03
C ASP A 505 4.85 -22.18 -5.83
N LYS A 506 4.97 -21.40 -6.91
CA LYS A 506 3.86 -21.07 -7.82
C LYS A 506 3.67 -22.13 -8.93
N TYR A 507 4.63 -23.05 -9.14
CA TYR A 507 4.66 -23.95 -10.30
C TYR A 507 4.74 -25.43 -9.92
N ASP A 508 3.78 -25.94 -9.15
CA ASP A 508 3.67 -27.38 -8.86
C ASP A 508 3.68 -28.23 -10.14
N GLU A 509 2.97 -27.77 -11.18
CA GLU A 509 2.91 -28.44 -12.49
C GLU A 509 4.26 -28.44 -13.24
N LEU A 510 5.11 -27.44 -13.04
CA LEU A 510 6.46 -27.44 -13.60
C LEU A 510 7.34 -28.46 -12.88
N ALA A 511 7.21 -28.57 -11.56
CA ALA A 511 7.92 -29.56 -10.76
C ALA A 511 7.53 -30.99 -11.19
N GLU A 512 6.22 -31.23 -11.40
CA GLU A 512 5.71 -32.48 -11.96
C GLU A 512 6.31 -32.77 -13.34
N TRP A 513 6.27 -31.81 -14.26
CA TRP A 513 6.87 -31.99 -15.59
C TRP A 513 8.38 -32.30 -15.55
N ILE A 514 9.14 -31.60 -14.70
CA ILE A 514 10.58 -31.85 -14.53
C ILE A 514 10.82 -33.30 -14.07
N LEU A 515 10.02 -33.77 -13.11
CA LEU A 515 10.11 -35.12 -12.57
C LEU A 515 9.71 -36.19 -13.59
N GLU A 516 8.52 -36.06 -14.18
CA GLU A 516 7.94 -37.05 -15.10
C GLU A 516 8.71 -37.18 -16.40
N SER A 517 9.18 -36.05 -16.94
CA SER A 517 10.01 -36.08 -18.15
C SER A 517 11.41 -36.63 -17.85
N GLY A 518 11.89 -36.59 -16.60
CA GLY A 518 13.27 -36.88 -16.26
C GLY A 518 14.25 -35.77 -16.70
N PHE A 519 13.78 -34.52 -16.77
CA PHE A 519 14.56 -33.38 -17.28
C PHE A 519 15.87 -33.20 -16.52
N GLU A 520 15.84 -33.20 -15.18
CA GLU A 520 17.04 -33.06 -14.32
C GLU A 520 18.11 -34.13 -14.64
N GLU A 521 17.70 -35.38 -14.86
CA GLU A 521 18.62 -36.48 -15.22
C GLU A 521 19.25 -36.29 -16.61
N ARG A 522 18.51 -35.76 -17.58
CA ARG A 522 19.04 -35.48 -18.93
C ARG A 522 20.02 -34.31 -18.94
N ILE A 523 19.92 -33.38 -17.99
CA ILE A 523 20.80 -32.22 -17.91
C ILE A 523 21.93 -32.38 -16.91
N LYS A 524 21.96 -33.41 -16.04
CA LYS A 524 22.86 -33.49 -14.87
C LYS A 524 24.35 -33.18 -15.09
N GLU A 525 24.91 -33.47 -16.26
CA GLU A 525 26.31 -33.17 -16.57
C GLU A 525 26.57 -31.71 -16.97
N ARG A 526 25.53 -31.00 -17.43
CA ARG A 526 25.60 -29.67 -18.05
C ARG A 526 24.71 -28.61 -17.41
N GLY A 527 23.64 -28.99 -16.71
CA GLY A 527 22.65 -28.09 -16.15
C GLY A 527 22.65 -28.12 -14.61
N LEU A 528 22.34 -26.99 -14.00
CA LEU A 528 22.08 -26.86 -12.57
C LEU A 528 20.78 -26.05 -12.38
N LEU A 529 19.82 -26.62 -11.65
CA LEU A 529 18.57 -25.92 -11.30
C LEU A 529 18.67 -25.32 -9.90
N ILE A 530 18.29 -24.05 -9.77
CA ILE A 530 18.19 -23.36 -8.47
C ILE A 530 16.72 -23.01 -8.24
N LYS A 531 16.13 -23.62 -7.21
CA LYS A 531 14.70 -23.47 -6.83
C LYS A 531 14.61 -22.40 -5.75
N GLY A 532 14.37 -21.15 -6.16
CA GLY A 532 14.39 -19.98 -5.28
C GLY A 532 15.51 -18.98 -5.61
N TRP A 533 16.10 -18.37 -4.57
CA TRP A 533 17.13 -17.34 -4.67
C TRP A 533 18.50 -17.93 -4.98
N SER A 534 19.22 -17.32 -5.92
CA SER A 534 20.58 -17.67 -6.29
C SER A 534 21.59 -16.62 -5.84
N PRO A 535 22.85 -17.00 -5.55
CA PRO A 535 23.95 -16.05 -5.29
C PRO A 535 24.40 -15.37 -6.60
N GLN A 536 23.55 -14.52 -7.17
CA GLN A 536 23.65 -14.04 -8.55
C GLN A 536 24.98 -13.36 -8.88
N MET A 537 25.45 -12.43 -8.04
CA MET A 537 26.71 -11.72 -8.30
C MET A 537 27.91 -12.66 -8.31
N ILE A 538 27.93 -13.66 -7.43
CA ILE A 538 29.01 -14.66 -7.37
C ILE A 538 29.00 -15.51 -8.64
N ILE A 539 27.82 -15.91 -9.12
CA ILE A 539 27.69 -16.65 -10.38
C ILE A 539 28.17 -15.80 -11.55
N LEU A 540 27.66 -14.56 -11.68
CA LEU A 540 28.01 -13.67 -12.79
C LEU A 540 29.50 -13.32 -12.84
N GLN A 541 30.21 -13.29 -11.71
CA GLN A 541 31.64 -12.98 -11.65
C GLN A 541 32.54 -14.21 -11.85
N HIS A 542 31.97 -15.41 -11.91
CA HIS A 542 32.73 -16.64 -12.05
C HIS A 542 33.28 -16.80 -13.48
N VAL A 543 34.55 -17.23 -13.61
CA VAL A 543 35.27 -17.31 -14.90
C VAL A 543 34.63 -18.28 -15.90
N SER A 544 33.90 -19.29 -15.43
CA SER A 544 33.20 -20.23 -16.30
C SER A 544 31.91 -19.67 -16.91
N VAL A 545 31.37 -18.56 -16.40
CA VAL A 545 30.18 -17.91 -16.97
C VAL A 545 30.57 -17.07 -18.18
N GLY A 546 29.97 -17.38 -19.33
CA GLY A 546 30.25 -16.68 -20.59
C GLY A 546 29.07 -15.88 -21.14
N GLY A 547 27.89 -15.96 -20.51
CA GLY A 547 26.71 -15.21 -20.89
C GLY A 547 25.62 -15.22 -19.82
N PHE A 548 24.70 -14.26 -19.91
CA PHE A 548 23.61 -14.10 -18.96
C PHE A 548 22.27 -13.86 -19.65
N LEU A 549 21.30 -14.77 -19.46
CA LEU A 549 19.91 -14.57 -19.82
C LEU A 549 19.16 -13.86 -18.69
N THR A 550 18.66 -12.66 -19.00
CA THR A 550 17.93 -11.81 -18.07
C THR A 550 16.60 -11.33 -18.66
N HIS A 551 15.64 -11.10 -17.78
CA HIS A 551 14.38 -10.41 -18.11
C HIS A 551 14.53 -8.92 -18.43
N CYS A 552 15.76 -8.39 -18.47
CA CYS A 552 16.06 -6.99 -18.75
C CYS A 552 15.56 -5.98 -17.71
N GLY A 553 15.27 -6.42 -16.48
CA GLY A 553 15.14 -5.49 -15.35
C GLY A 553 16.45 -4.73 -15.14
N TRP A 554 16.37 -3.43 -14.84
CA TRP A 554 17.53 -2.53 -14.86
C TRP A 554 18.71 -3.00 -14.00
N ASN A 555 18.46 -3.39 -12.75
CA ASN A 555 19.51 -3.90 -11.86
C ASN A 555 20.17 -5.17 -12.40
N SER A 556 19.38 -6.11 -12.94
CA SER A 556 19.91 -7.34 -13.51
C SER A 556 20.75 -7.06 -14.77
N THR A 557 20.30 -6.13 -15.60
CA THR A 557 21.03 -5.67 -16.79
C THR A 557 22.39 -5.08 -16.40
N LEU A 558 22.41 -4.17 -15.42
CA LEU A 558 23.65 -3.58 -14.92
C LEU A 558 24.60 -4.60 -14.30
N GLU A 559 24.10 -5.59 -13.58
CA GLU A 559 24.93 -6.65 -13.00
C GLU A 559 25.64 -7.48 -14.07
N GLY A 560 24.92 -7.85 -15.14
CA GLY A 560 25.52 -8.54 -16.27
C GLY A 560 26.58 -7.71 -17.01
N ILE A 561 26.28 -6.43 -17.26
CA ILE A 561 27.22 -5.47 -17.88
C ILE A 561 28.46 -5.32 -17.00
N THR A 562 28.28 -5.17 -15.69
CA THR A 562 29.36 -4.98 -14.72
C THR A 562 30.30 -6.19 -14.69
N SER A 563 29.76 -7.40 -14.77
CA SER A 563 30.55 -8.63 -14.86
C SER A 563 31.18 -8.85 -16.24
N GLY A 564 30.95 -7.95 -17.20
CA GLY A 564 31.52 -8.02 -18.54
C GLY A 564 30.93 -9.13 -19.42
N LEU A 565 29.71 -9.57 -19.12
CA LEU A 565 29.05 -10.68 -19.80
C LEU A 565 28.15 -10.19 -20.94
N PRO A 566 28.14 -10.87 -22.10
CA PRO A 566 27.13 -10.63 -23.10
C PRO A 566 25.76 -11.11 -22.61
N LEU A 567 24.70 -10.38 -22.95
CA LEU A 567 23.36 -10.63 -22.42
C LEU A 567 22.43 -11.28 -23.44
N LEU A 568 21.66 -12.27 -23.01
CA LEU A 568 20.50 -12.78 -23.74
C LEU A 568 19.25 -12.10 -23.16
N THR A 569 18.56 -11.31 -23.97
CA THR A 569 17.48 -10.45 -23.49
C THR A 569 16.12 -11.12 -23.65
N TRP A 570 15.35 -11.17 -22.55
CA TRP A 570 13.99 -11.70 -22.48
C TRP A 570 13.06 -10.70 -21.78
N PRO A 571 12.77 -9.54 -22.37
CA PRO A 571 11.89 -8.56 -21.73
C PRO A 571 10.48 -9.14 -21.50
N LEU A 572 9.87 -8.81 -20.37
CA LEU A 572 8.51 -9.22 -20.01
C LEU A 572 7.55 -8.03 -20.06
N PHE A 573 7.90 -6.89 -19.47
CA PHE A 573 6.99 -5.74 -19.34
C PHE A 573 7.74 -4.40 -19.16
N ALA A 574 7.00 -3.28 -19.22
CA ALA A 574 7.46 -1.93 -18.92
C ALA A 574 8.79 -1.54 -19.60
N ASP A 575 9.75 -0.99 -18.84
CA ASP A 575 11.04 -0.47 -19.29
C ASP A 575 11.99 -1.55 -19.82
N GLN A 576 11.70 -2.83 -19.57
CA GLN A 576 12.56 -3.95 -19.96
C GLN A 576 12.78 -4.02 -21.47
N PHE A 577 11.78 -3.65 -22.28
CA PHE A 577 11.91 -3.58 -23.74
C PHE A 577 12.84 -2.44 -24.18
N SER A 578 12.89 -1.34 -23.43
CA SER A 578 13.84 -0.25 -23.66
C SER A 578 15.26 -0.70 -23.28
N ASN A 579 15.40 -1.41 -22.16
CA ASN A 579 16.68 -1.98 -21.71
C ASN A 579 17.22 -3.02 -22.71
N GLU A 580 16.36 -3.86 -23.31
CA GLU A 580 16.74 -4.73 -24.42
C GLU A 580 17.34 -3.92 -25.59
N LYS A 581 16.66 -2.85 -26.03
CA LYS A 581 17.13 -2.03 -27.15
C LYS A 581 18.48 -1.38 -26.83
N LEU A 582 18.68 -0.89 -25.61
CA LEU A 582 19.97 -0.37 -25.16
C LEU A 582 21.06 -1.45 -25.33
N VAL A 583 20.85 -2.63 -24.78
CA VAL A 583 21.83 -3.73 -24.79
C VAL A 583 22.13 -4.25 -26.20
N VAL A 584 21.10 -4.47 -27.01
CA VAL A 584 21.21 -5.14 -28.32
C VAL A 584 21.60 -4.16 -29.41
N GLN A 585 20.98 -2.97 -29.45
CA GLN A 585 21.11 -2.04 -30.59
C GLN A 585 22.16 -0.96 -30.35
N VAL A 586 22.24 -0.44 -29.12
CA VAL A 586 23.14 0.67 -28.76
C VAL A 586 24.50 0.14 -28.33
N LEU A 587 24.53 -0.66 -27.26
CA LEU A 587 25.75 -1.24 -26.70
C LEU A 587 26.29 -2.40 -27.55
N LYS A 588 25.40 -3.06 -28.30
CA LYS A 588 25.71 -4.22 -29.16
C LYS A 588 26.47 -5.30 -28.40
N SER A 589 26.07 -5.53 -27.15
CA SER A 589 26.64 -6.49 -26.21
C SER A 589 25.69 -7.65 -25.89
N GLY A 590 24.46 -7.65 -26.40
CA GLY A 590 23.51 -8.75 -26.18
C GLY A 590 22.71 -9.16 -27.41
N VAL A 591 22.09 -10.35 -27.35
CA VAL A 591 21.20 -10.97 -28.35
C VAL A 591 19.77 -10.92 -27.83
N ARG A 592 18.80 -10.61 -28.70
CA ARG A 592 17.39 -10.75 -28.35
C ARG A 592 16.88 -12.16 -28.57
N VAL A 593 16.11 -12.67 -27.62
CA VAL A 593 15.53 -14.01 -27.73
C VAL A 593 14.30 -14.06 -28.66
N GLY A 594 13.66 -12.91 -28.89
CA GLY A 594 12.53 -12.78 -29.82
C GLY A 594 11.17 -12.49 -29.18
N VAL A 595 11.14 -11.94 -27.96
CA VAL A 595 9.89 -11.47 -27.34
C VAL A 595 9.51 -10.10 -27.91
N ASP A 596 8.38 -10.02 -28.59
CA ASP A 596 7.87 -8.78 -29.20
C ASP A 596 6.61 -8.23 -28.48
N GLU A 597 5.89 -9.07 -27.74
CA GLU A 597 4.65 -8.68 -27.06
C GLU A 597 4.88 -8.53 -25.54
N PRO A 598 4.52 -7.38 -24.93
CA PRO A 598 4.61 -7.20 -23.49
C PRO A 598 3.54 -8.03 -22.77
N MET A 599 3.95 -8.64 -21.66
CA MET A 599 3.07 -9.35 -20.74
C MET A 599 2.13 -8.37 -20.04
N ILE A 600 0.84 -8.64 -20.11
CA ILE A 600 -0.20 -7.94 -19.36
C ILE A 600 -0.59 -8.82 -18.17
N TRP A 601 -0.50 -8.25 -16.97
CA TRP A 601 -0.84 -8.97 -15.74
C TRP A 601 -2.29 -9.46 -15.75
N GLY A 602 -2.48 -10.74 -15.42
CA GLY A 602 -3.77 -11.41 -15.42
C GLY A 602 -4.23 -11.87 -16.80
N GLU A 603 -3.44 -11.65 -17.85
CA GLU A 603 -3.72 -12.11 -19.22
C GLU A 603 -2.61 -13.00 -19.79
N GLU A 604 -1.73 -13.54 -18.93
CA GLU A 604 -0.55 -14.31 -19.33
C GLU A 604 -0.91 -15.53 -20.20
N GLU A 605 -1.99 -16.23 -19.82
CA GLU A 605 -2.51 -17.40 -20.55
C GLU A 605 -3.00 -17.06 -21.98
N LYS A 606 -3.35 -15.80 -22.27
CA LYS A 606 -3.75 -15.39 -23.62
C LYS A 606 -2.57 -15.26 -24.58
N ILE A 607 -1.38 -14.99 -24.04
CA ILE A 607 -0.16 -14.75 -24.81
C ILE A 607 0.45 -16.09 -25.26
N GLY A 608 0.32 -17.15 -24.45
CA GLY A 608 0.79 -18.48 -24.78
C GLY A 608 2.33 -18.57 -24.84
N VAL A 609 2.85 -19.31 -25.82
CA VAL A 609 4.29 -19.45 -26.08
C VAL A 609 4.74 -18.40 -27.08
N LEU A 610 5.60 -17.49 -26.65
CA LEU A 610 6.23 -16.44 -27.46
C LEU A 610 7.50 -16.93 -28.14
N VAL A 611 8.26 -17.81 -27.48
CA VAL A 611 9.53 -18.31 -27.98
C VAL A 611 9.59 -19.82 -27.75
N ASP A 612 9.64 -20.58 -28.84
CA ASP A 612 9.83 -22.02 -28.80
C ASP A 612 11.28 -22.42 -28.47
N LYS A 613 11.48 -23.69 -28.15
CA LYS A 613 12.80 -24.26 -27.82
C LYS A 613 13.82 -24.05 -28.94
N GLU A 614 13.41 -24.09 -30.21
CA GLU A 614 14.28 -23.81 -31.36
C GLU A 614 14.76 -22.35 -31.35
N GLY A 615 13.87 -21.40 -31.05
CA GLY A 615 14.18 -20.00 -30.87
C GLY A 615 15.16 -19.75 -29.72
N VAL A 616 14.91 -20.37 -28.56
CA VAL A 616 15.81 -20.31 -27.40
C VAL A 616 17.19 -20.86 -27.75
N LYS A 617 17.25 -22.06 -28.34
CA LYS A 617 18.50 -22.69 -28.77
C LYS A 617 19.29 -21.78 -29.72
N LYS A 618 18.64 -21.25 -30.75
CA LYS A 618 19.27 -20.36 -31.73
C LYS A 618 19.84 -19.10 -31.07
N ALA A 619 19.10 -18.52 -30.14
CA ALA A 619 19.53 -17.32 -29.42
C ALA A 619 20.75 -17.61 -28.52
N VAL A 620 20.78 -18.78 -27.87
CA VAL A 620 21.95 -19.25 -27.11
C VAL A 620 23.16 -19.48 -28.03
N GLU A 621 22.98 -20.11 -29.19
CA GLU A 621 24.04 -20.31 -30.18
C GLU A 621 24.59 -18.99 -30.74
N GLU A 622 23.72 -18.00 -30.97
CA GLU A 622 24.14 -16.67 -31.45
C GLU A 622 24.97 -15.91 -30.40
N LEU A 623 24.62 -16.02 -29.12
CA LEU A 623 25.34 -15.34 -28.03
C LEU A 623 26.67 -16.03 -27.70
N MET A 624 26.62 -17.35 -27.52
CA MET A 624 27.71 -18.16 -26.96
C MET A 624 28.53 -18.88 -28.02
N GLY A 625 28.21 -18.71 -29.31
CA GLY A 625 28.91 -19.33 -30.42
C GLY A 625 30.29 -18.74 -30.70
N ASP A 626 30.91 -19.25 -31.76
CA ASP A 626 32.27 -18.90 -32.20
C ASP A 626 32.32 -18.00 -33.43
N SER A 627 31.16 -17.45 -33.83
CA SER A 627 31.08 -16.46 -34.91
C SER A 627 31.89 -15.20 -34.54
N ASP A 628 32.34 -14.47 -35.57
CA ASP A 628 33.07 -13.22 -35.35
C ASP A 628 32.22 -12.19 -34.62
N ASP A 629 30.90 -12.18 -34.89
CA ASP A 629 29.94 -11.34 -34.16
C ASP A 629 29.85 -11.71 -32.69
N ALA A 630 29.83 -13.00 -32.34
CA ALA A 630 29.80 -13.46 -30.95
C ALA A 630 31.09 -13.08 -30.20
N LYS A 631 32.26 -13.21 -30.86
CA LYS A 631 33.55 -12.79 -30.30
C LYS A 631 33.62 -11.28 -30.07
N GLU A 632 33.16 -10.49 -31.04
CA GLU A 632 33.11 -9.04 -30.95
C GLU A 632 32.15 -8.58 -29.83
N ARG A 633 31.01 -9.27 -29.67
CA ARG A 633 30.05 -9.02 -28.59
C ARG A 633 30.65 -9.26 -27.21
N ARG A 634 31.36 -10.38 -27.03
CA ARG A 634 32.12 -10.68 -25.79
C ARG A 634 33.19 -9.62 -25.51
N ARG A 635 33.92 -9.18 -26.54
CA ARG A 635 34.92 -8.10 -26.40
C ARG A 635 34.30 -6.78 -25.93
N ARG A 636 33.14 -6.40 -26.49
CA ARG A 636 32.40 -5.20 -26.08
C ARG A 636 31.88 -5.32 -24.65
N ALA A 637 31.26 -6.44 -24.31
CA ALA A 637 30.76 -6.70 -22.96
C ALA A 637 31.87 -6.57 -21.92
N LYS A 638 33.03 -7.19 -22.15
CA LYS A 638 34.22 -7.06 -21.28
C LYS A 638 34.66 -5.60 -21.12
N GLY A 639 34.73 -4.84 -22.22
CA GLY A 639 35.07 -3.42 -22.18
C GLY A 639 34.08 -2.58 -21.37
N LEU A 640 32.77 -2.88 -21.44
CA LEU A 640 31.76 -2.23 -20.62
C LEU A 640 31.92 -2.55 -19.13
N GLY A 641 32.24 -3.80 -18.79
CA GLY A 641 32.56 -4.20 -17.41
C GLY A 641 33.77 -3.47 -16.85
N GLU A 642 34.83 -3.29 -17.65
CA GLU A 642 36.00 -2.50 -17.27
C GLU A 642 35.66 -1.02 -17.03
N LEU A 643 34.78 -0.43 -17.86
CA LEU A 643 34.30 0.93 -17.66
C LEU A 643 33.46 1.06 -16.39
N ALA A 644 32.58 0.09 -16.11
CA ALA A 644 31.76 0.05 -14.90
C ALA A 644 32.63 0.08 -13.62
N HIS A 645 33.72 -0.69 -13.59
CA HIS A 645 34.67 -0.68 -12.48
C HIS A 645 35.42 0.65 -12.36
N LYS A 646 35.89 1.21 -13.49
CA LYS A 646 36.56 2.52 -13.49
C LYS A 646 35.64 3.65 -13.02
N ALA A 647 34.34 3.58 -13.31
CA ALA A 647 33.38 4.60 -12.91
C ALA A 647 33.24 4.71 -11.39
N VAL A 648 33.32 3.58 -10.67
CA VAL A 648 33.24 3.54 -9.19
C VAL A 648 34.59 3.76 -8.50
N ASP A 649 35.70 3.50 -9.19
CA ASP A 649 37.04 3.77 -8.68
C ASP A 649 37.26 5.26 -8.42
N LYS A 650 38.26 5.57 -7.57
CA LYS A 650 38.59 6.94 -7.22
C LYS A 650 38.92 7.76 -8.48
N GLY A 651 38.12 8.79 -8.74
CA GLY A 651 38.24 9.67 -9.91
C GLY A 651 37.38 9.25 -11.11
N GLY A 652 36.65 8.13 -11.02
CA GLY A 652 35.61 7.76 -11.98
C GLY A 652 34.37 8.64 -11.89
N SER A 653 33.46 8.48 -12.86
CA SER A 653 32.24 9.30 -12.96
C SER A 653 31.36 9.16 -11.71
N SER A 654 31.11 7.94 -11.24
CA SER A 654 30.21 7.68 -10.12
C SER A 654 30.84 8.11 -8.79
N HIS A 655 32.15 7.91 -8.63
CA HIS A 655 32.90 8.49 -7.50
C HIS A 655 32.88 10.02 -7.50
N SER A 656 32.88 10.66 -8.67
CA SER A 656 32.78 12.12 -8.75
C SER A 656 31.37 12.59 -8.41
N ASN A 657 30.35 11.91 -8.92
CA ASN A 657 28.94 12.23 -8.66
C ASN A 657 28.57 12.09 -7.17
N ILE A 658 29.14 11.14 -6.42
CA ILE A 658 28.87 11.06 -4.97
C ILE A 658 29.44 12.28 -4.22
N THR A 659 30.57 12.81 -4.68
CA THR A 659 31.20 14.00 -4.08
C THR A 659 30.35 15.24 -4.37
N LEU A 660 29.90 15.40 -5.61
CA LEU A 660 29.00 16.49 -6.03
C LEU A 660 27.65 16.45 -5.27
N LEU A 661 27.09 15.27 -5.06
CA LEU A 661 25.86 15.12 -4.25
C LEU A 661 26.07 15.61 -2.82
N ILE A 662 27.19 15.23 -2.19
CA ILE A 662 27.51 15.66 -0.82
C ILE A 662 27.67 17.17 -0.77
N GLU A 663 28.38 17.76 -1.73
CA GLU A 663 28.56 19.22 -1.83
C GLU A 663 27.22 19.95 -1.96
N ASP A 664 26.34 19.48 -2.86
CA ASP A 664 25.02 20.06 -3.07
C ASP A 664 24.12 19.97 -1.83
N ILE A 665 24.15 18.84 -1.11
CA ILE A 665 23.44 18.68 0.17
C ILE A 665 24.01 19.64 1.22
N MET A 666 25.33 19.74 1.33
CA MET A 666 25.99 20.62 2.31
C MET A 666 25.65 22.10 2.06
N ASP A 667 25.61 22.52 0.80
CA ASP A 667 25.27 23.89 0.44
C ASP A 667 23.80 24.20 0.69
N GLN A 668 22.91 23.22 0.50
CA GLN A 668 21.50 23.37 0.90
C GLN A 668 21.36 23.62 2.41
N VAL A 669 22.09 22.86 3.25
CA VAL A 669 22.08 23.05 4.72
C VAL A 669 22.61 24.43 5.11
N LYS A 670 23.67 24.91 4.46
CA LYS A 670 24.21 26.26 4.71
C LYS A 670 23.23 27.36 4.30
N SER A 671 22.46 27.18 3.22
CA SER A 671 21.50 28.17 2.73
C SER A 671 20.23 28.30 3.60
N ARG A 672 19.97 27.32 4.48
CA ARG A 672 18.83 27.29 5.40
C ARG A 672 19.16 27.84 6.79
N ASN A 673 20.45 27.99 7.12
CA ASN A 673 20.95 28.64 8.33
C ASN A 673 21.32 30.09 8.05
#